data_AF-A0A1Y1ZYW4-F1
#
_entry.id   AF-A0A1Y1ZYW4-F1
#
_cell.length_a   1.000
_cell.length_b   1.000
_cell.length_c   1.000
_cell.angle_alpha   90.00
_cell.angle_beta   90.00
_cell.angle_gamma   90.00
#
_symmetry.space_group_name_H-M   'P 1'
#
loop_
_entity.id
_entity.type
_entity.pdbx_description
1 polymer ?
#
loop_
_entity_poly.entity_id
_entity_poly.type
_entity_poly.pdbx_seq_one_letter_code
_entity_poly.pdbx_strand_id
1 'polypeptide(L)'
;MTLISSSRTGERPQDIERERGELRQGMEGETNVTNRLKREIKDPSDAISSAEANRRILQLKLDMKAAGKETPSRSTAGLFKSVCSTDLLFLIDTTMSMQPHIDAAKDQVRSILKDIEESFYMEAEVRMAVVGYKDHDDIPSIQFLDFTPNVDHVRSAIDDLVAEGGDDIPEDVLGGLRQALHTSWKNKTRCIIHIADAPPHGRTLQNTIPNQRRDNYPEPGSEPHGLTHEALLHQMIALNINYALLRINHSTDRMAFEFMKAYADVSADCKLLRSNRFYPEARTFLARRRSGYRGRSSKSSSEGGLVFEEFELGTKFSALHHLVIKMVTTSASRTAVRETSTPSTKIGVSKKVLDLASIKEDEGASADVDLEDCPPQWDTRGWFEDTLVVEGFSPDVAHGASTLDNMMAEEDNFSICTTQLTIHKRQTPFAQGAMRVAFYARTAESMDPFVVKLYKKDGKDLPHLAEDMRSQALCKAFALEFNALSGKEIDFIVTTCLKGKPGGAGLEEVISLEPFLSGDYVKYNNNAGWVNEDIPVGWKQEAEAAQAFSHFTFERSRGRFLVSDIQGVGRILTDPAIHTRDRHRFKLAGTNLNTEGFKLFFLTHVCNDVCRKLGLVSNKSMLTSGSYQFRETWPSVGNTVCCSNKLCGRIVRLRPIGNSSSLRQALFGAKHSDRFPGCYWCHACFPQLESSIVKLTCEGPGPGHEFQVSKFFHESQGRVTPRECLMHREDDGVSKGSVSGRNLRGVWKKMKFATKKKAKMSKAT
;
A
#
# COMPACT_ATOMS: atom_id res chain seq x y z
N MET A 1 19.28 -13.72 61.61
CA MET A 1 19.72 -15.09 61.95
C MET A 1 20.46 -15.68 60.76
N THR A 2 21.78 -15.79 60.93
CA THR A 2 22.71 -16.83 60.46
C THR A 2 22.73 -17.32 58.99
N LEU A 3 23.91 -17.11 58.40
CA LEU A 3 24.51 -17.71 57.19
C LEU A 3 24.41 -19.24 57.09
N ILE A 4 24.26 -19.78 55.88
CA ILE A 4 25.05 -20.94 55.36
C ILE A 4 25.24 -20.79 53.84
N SER A 5 26.49 -20.74 53.40
CA SER A 5 26.95 -21.03 52.04
C SER A 5 27.53 -22.45 51.99
N SER A 6 27.20 -23.27 50.99
CA SER A 6 28.15 -24.20 50.38
C SER A 6 27.63 -24.73 49.04
N SER A 7 28.56 -25.31 48.29
CA SER A 7 28.66 -25.38 46.85
C SER A 7 28.65 -26.81 46.31
N ARG A 8 28.38 -26.91 44.99
CA ARG A 8 28.84 -27.94 44.03
C ARG A 8 28.27 -29.36 44.12
N THR A 9 27.58 -29.73 43.05
CA THR A 9 27.77 -31.02 42.37
C THR A 9 27.91 -30.75 40.88
N GLY A 10 29.11 -30.99 40.33
CA GLY A 10 29.37 -30.94 38.91
C GLY A 10 28.93 -32.23 38.25
N GLU A 11 28.15 -32.13 37.18
CA GLU A 11 27.91 -33.22 36.25
C GLU A 11 29.18 -33.43 35.41
N ARG A 12 29.56 -34.70 35.24
CA ARG A 12 30.84 -35.08 34.62
C ARG A 12 30.79 -34.84 33.10
N PRO A 13 31.87 -34.33 32.48
CA PRO A 13 31.94 -34.10 31.04
C PRO A 13 31.63 -35.33 30.15
N GLN A 14 31.80 -36.53 30.71
CA GLN A 14 31.59 -37.80 30.00
C GLN A 14 30.11 -38.11 29.71
N ASP A 15 29.18 -37.59 30.52
CA ASP A 15 27.74 -37.84 30.33
C ASP A 15 27.17 -36.95 29.21
N ILE A 16 27.68 -35.73 29.07
CA ILE A 16 27.32 -34.78 27.98
C ILE A 16 27.86 -35.26 26.61
N GLU A 17 29.04 -35.88 26.58
CA GLU A 17 29.60 -36.46 25.35
C GLU A 17 28.84 -37.71 24.91
N ARG A 18 28.30 -38.49 25.86
CA ARG A 18 27.46 -39.65 25.57
C ARG A 18 26.11 -39.25 25.00
N GLU A 19 25.44 -38.26 25.61
CA GLU A 19 24.19 -37.68 25.09
C GLU A 19 24.38 -37.04 23.71
N ARG A 20 25.52 -36.36 23.46
CA ARG A 20 25.87 -35.84 22.13
C ARG A 20 26.15 -36.94 21.11
N GLY A 21 26.70 -38.07 21.53
CA GLY A 21 26.92 -39.25 20.67
C GLY A 21 25.60 -39.91 20.26
N GLU A 22 24.66 -40.04 21.19
CA GLU A 22 23.33 -40.61 20.94
C GLU A 22 22.45 -39.69 20.08
N LEU A 23 22.53 -38.36 20.28
CA LEU A 23 21.88 -37.36 19.40
C LEU A 23 22.47 -37.37 17.97
N ARG A 24 23.79 -37.58 17.83
CA ARG A 24 24.44 -37.70 16.51
C ARG A 24 24.05 -38.99 15.79
N GLN A 25 23.98 -40.12 16.48
CA GLN A 25 23.49 -41.37 15.90
C GLN A 25 22.00 -41.31 15.54
N GLY A 26 21.18 -40.60 16.32
CA GLY A 26 19.78 -40.30 15.98
C GLY A 26 19.65 -39.45 14.71
N MET A 27 20.45 -38.38 14.60
CA MET A 27 20.49 -37.54 13.40
C MET A 27 21.04 -38.27 12.17
N GLU A 28 22.05 -39.12 12.30
CA GLU A 28 22.58 -39.94 11.20
C GLU A 28 21.60 -41.02 10.74
N GLY A 29 20.82 -41.59 11.68
CA GLY A 29 19.71 -42.49 11.40
C GLY A 29 18.57 -41.81 10.61
N GLU A 30 18.15 -40.61 11.01
CA GLU A 30 17.15 -39.82 10.28
C GLU A 30 17.66 -39.31 8.93
N THR A 31 18.96 -38.99 8.82
CA THR A 31 19.61 -38.58 7.56
C THR A 31 19.71 -39.76 6.58
N ASN A 32 19.94 -40.97 7.08
CA ASN A 32 19.93 -42.18 6.25
C ASN A 32 18.51 -42.61 5.83
N VAL A 33 17.50 -42.41 6.67
CA VAL A 33 16.09 -42.63 6.30
C VAL A 33 15.63 -41.61 5.26
N THR A 34 16.00 -40.32 5.40
CA THR A 34 15.73 -39.29 4.39
C THR A 34 16.51 -39.49 3.10
N ASN A 35 17.76 -39.99 3.15
CA ASN A 35 18.51 -40.35 1.95
C ASN A 35 18.02 -41.64 1.27
N ARG A 36 17.42 -42.57 2.02
CA ARG A 36 16.76 -43.77 1.48
C ARG A 36 15.43 -43.42 0.81
N LEU A 37 14.66 -42.49 1.38
CA LEU A 37 13.45 -41.92 0.76
C LEU A 37 13.76 -41.03 -0.45
N LYS A 38 14.91 -40.35 -0.48
CA LYS A 38 15.41 -39.62 -1.67
C LYS A 38 15.82 -40.55 -2.83
N ARG A 39 16.04 -41.85 -2.59
CA ARG A 39 16.35 -42.84 -3.65
C ARG A 39 15.10 -43.51 -4.24
N GLU A 40 13.92 -43.24 -3.71
CA GLU A 40 12.63 -43.62 -4.31
C GLU A 40 12.00 -42.40 -4.99
N ILE A 41 12.67 -41.87 -6.02
CA ILE A 41 12.03 -40.91 -6.93
C ILE A 41 11.14 -41.71 -7.86
N LYS A 42 9.88 -41.90 -7.44
CA LYS A 42 8.77 -42.17 -8.36
C LYS A 42 8.42 -40.90 -9.13
N ASP A 43 7.83 -41.12 -10.31
CA ASP A 43 7.42 -40.21 -11.38
C ASP A 43 7.10 -38.75 -10.93
N PRO A 44 7.44 -37.69 -11.73
CA PRO A 44 7.22 -36.28 -11.38
C PRO A 44 5.77 -35.84 -11.07
N SER A 45 4.82 -36.76 -11.21
CA SER A 45 3.36 -36.61 -11.14
C SER A 45 2.72 -37.07 -9.83
N ASP A 46 3.48 -37.58 -8.86
CA ASP A 46 2.88 -38.14 -7.64
C ASP A 46 2.37 -37.07 -6.67
N ALA A 47 1.15 -37.27 -6.17
CA ALA A 47 0.50 -36.37 -5.23
C ALA A 47 1.24 -36.35 -3.88
N ILE A 48 1.49 -35.16 -3.32
CA ILE A 48 2.13 -35.00 -2.01
C ILE A 48 1.25 -35.67 -0.94
N SER A 49 1.84 -36.55 -0.13
CA SER A 49 1.15 -37.15 1.01
C SER A 49 0.78 -36.10 2.07
N SER A 50 -0.29 -36.34 2.83
CA SER A 50 -0.72 -35.40 3.89
C SER A 50 0.37 -35.15 4.94
N ALA A 51 1.20 -36.15 5.24
CA ALA A 51 2.30 -36.03 6.20
C ALA A 51 3.41 -35.11 5.66
N GLU A 52 3.79 -35.29 4.39
CA GLU A 52 4.80 -34.45 3.74
C GLU A 52 4.31 -33.00 3.58
N ALA A 53 3.03 -32.80 3.25
CA ALA A 53 2.43 -31.47 3.17
C ALA A 53 2.51 -30.72 4.52
N ASN A 54 2.16 -31.40 5.61
CA ASN A 54 2.24 -30.83 6.96
C ASN A 54 3.69 -30.51 7.37
N ARG A 55 4.64 -31.39 7.03
CA ARG A 55 6.07 -31.17 7.29
C ARG A 55 6.59 -29.93 6.57
N ARG A 56 6.23 -29.74 5.29
CA ARG A 56 6.61 -28.56 4.49
C ARG A 56 6.03 -27.26 5.05
N ILE A 57 4.76 -27.27 5.47
CA ILE A 57 4.12 -26.09 6.10
C ILE A 57 4.82 -25.75 7.42
N LEU A 58 5.14 -26.75 8.24
CA LEU A 58 5.88 -26.54 9.49
C LEU A 58 7.26 -25.94 9.23
N GLN A 59 7.98 -26.46 8.23
CA GLN A 59 9.29 -25.92 7.83
C GLN A 59 9.18 -24.45 7.41
N LEU A 60 8.23 -24.10 6.53
CA LEU A 60 8.01 -22.71 6.12
C LEU A 60 7.78 -21.79 7.33
N LYS A 61 6.96 -22.22 8.29
CA LYS A 61 6.71 -21.45 9.51
C LYS A 61 7.97 -21.24 10.36
N LEU A 62 8.85 -22.24 10.44
CA LEU A 62 10.13 -22.13 11.13
C LEU A 62 11.07 -21.17 10.39
N ASP A 63 11.15 -21.27 9.07
CA ASP A 63 12.00 -20.42 8.23
C ASP A 63 11.57 -18.95 8.34
N MET A 64 10.26 -18.68 8.33
CA MET A 64 9.71 -17.33 8.59
C MET A 64 10.10 -16.80 9.97
N LYS A 65 10.02 -17.64 11.01
CA LYS A 65 10.43 -17.25 12.38
C LYS A 65 11.94 -16.99 12.45
N ALA A 66 12.76 -17.74 11.71
CA ALA A 66 14.21 -17.53 11.63
C ALA A 66 14.53 -16.22 10.89
N ALA A 67 13.98 -16.01 9.69
CA ALA A 67 14.16 -14.78 8.92
C ALA A 67 13.72 -13.53 9.70
N GLY A 68 12.62 -13.62 10.47
CA GLY A 68 12.16 -12.53 11.33
C GLY A 68 13.06 -12.24 12.54
N LYS A 69 13.92 -13.18 12.96
CA LYS A 69 14.96 -12.95 13.99
C LYS A 69 16.22 -12.31 13.39
N GLU A 70 16.59 -12.70 12.18
CA GLU A 70 17.75 -12.18 11.46
C GLU A 70 17.51 -10.75 10.93
N THR A 71 16.26 -10.43 10.59
CA THR A 71 15.86 -9.10 10.14
C THR A 71 16.09 -8.06 11.25
N PRO A 72 16.93 -7.04 11.04
CA PRO A 72 17.15 -5.98 12.02
C PRO A 72 15.83 -5.29 12.37
N SER A 73 15.61 -5.01 13.66
CA SER A 73 14.45 -4.21 14.07
C SER A 73 14.60 -2.79 13.53
N ARG A 74 13.92 -2.45 12.43
CA ARG A 74 13.75 -1.06 11.98
C ARG A 74 12.95 -0.34 13.06
N SER A 75 13.62 0.52 13.85
CA SER A 75 12.91 1.34 14.82
C SER A 75 12.14 2.42 14.08
N THR A 76 10.81 2.27 14.03
CA THR A 76 9.90 3.33 13.56
C THR A 76 9.66 4.38 14.65
N ALA A 77 10.10 4.15 15.89
CA ALA A 77 9.84 5.03 17.01
C ALA A 77 10.32 6.46 16.73
N GLY A 78 9.43 7.44 16.92
CA GLY A 78 9.70 8.84 16.67
C GLY A 78 9.57 9.27 15.21
N LEU A 79 9.19 8.37 14.29
CA LEU A 79 8.92 8.72 12.89
C LEU A 79 7.86 9.80 12.80
N PHE A 80 6.71 9.62 13.47
CA PHE A 80 5.61 10.60 13.44
C PHE A 80 6.10 11.96 13.94
N LYS A 81 6.76 12.00 15.09
CA LYS A 81 7.33 13.24 15.64
C LYS A 81 8.30 13.89 14.65
N SER A 82 9.20 13.12 14.06
CA SER A 82 10.20 13.65 13.12
C SER A 82 9.59 14.22 11.83
N VAL A 83 8.50 13.64 11.32
CA VAL A 83 7.88 14.07 10.05
C VAL A 83 6.82 15.14 10.26
N CYS A 84 6.17 15.19 11.42
CA CYS A 84 5.19 16.21 11.75
C CYS A 84 5.83 17.46 12.39
N SER A 85 7.05 17.35 12.95
CA SER A 85 7.82 18.55 13.34
C SER A 85 8.02 19.43 12.10
N THR A 86 7.48 20.64 12.17
CA THR A 86 7.25 21.50 10.99
C THR A 86 7.84 22.88 11.22
N ASP A 87 8.56 23.38 10.23
CA ASP A 87 8.89 24.78 10.07
C ASP A 87 7.91 25.41 9.08
N LEU A 88 7.12 26.37 9.57
CA LEU A 88 6.06 27.04 8.83
C LEU A 88 6.41 28.53 8.69
N LEU A 89 6.65 28.99 7.47
CA LEU A 89 6.94 30.39 7.20
C LEU A 89 5.74 31.05 6.51
N PHE A 90 5.26 32.15 7.08
CA PHE A 90 4.33 33.03 6.39
C PHE A 90 5.11 34.08 5.62
N LEU A 91 4.92 34.09 4.30
CA LEU A 91 5.40 35.14 3.43
C LEU A 91 4.18 36.00 3.08
N ILE A 92 4.19 37.27 3.46
CA ILE A 92 2.99 38.12 3.45
C ILE A 92 3.30 39.41 2.71
N ASP A 93 2.49 39.71 1.71
CA ASP A 93 2.39 41.03 1.11
C ASP A 93 1.82 42.03 2.14
N THR A 94 2.54 43.12 2.38
CA THR A 94 2.21 44.14 3.40
C THR A 94 1.96 45.53 2.79
N THR A 95 1.42 45.56 1.58
CA THR A 95 0.96 46.79 0.90
C THR A 95 -0.41 47.25 1.43
N MET A 96 -0.81 48.47 1.08
CA MET A 96 -2.05 49.07 1.59
C MET A 96 -3.32 48.24 1.31
N SER A 97 -3.40 47.54 0.17
CA SER A 97 -4.54 46.67 -0.18
C SER A 97 -4.66 45.45 0.74
N MET A 98 -3.57 45.07 1.42
CA MET A 98 -3.49 43.89 2.26
C MET A 98 -4.00 44.09 3.69
N GLN A 99 -4.29 45.33 4.13
CA GLN A 99 -4.72 45.62 5.51
C GLN A 99 -5.90 44.75 6.00
N PRO A 100 -7.00 44.56 5.23
CA PRO A 100 -8.11 43.72 5.68
C PRO A 100 -7.74 42.24 5.82
N HIS A 101 -6.76 41.77 5.05
CA HIS A 101 -6.27 40.39 5.10
C HIS A 101 -5.32 40.19 6.29
N ILE A 102 -4.47 41.17 6.59
CA ILE A 102 -3.57 41.16 7.74
C ILE A 102 -4.37 41.20 9.05
N ASP A 103 -5.39 42.06 9.16
CA ASP A 103 -6.23 42.13 10.37
C ASP A 103 -6.92 40.78 10.65
N ALA A 104 -7.41 40.13 9.61
CA ALA A 104 -8.02 38.82 9.75
C ALA A 104 -6.99 37.71 10.06
N ALA A 105 -5.72 37.87 9.67
CA ALA A 105 -4.62 36.98 10.04
C ALA A 105 -4.38 36.97 11.55
N LYS A 106 -4.38 38.15 12.16
CA LYS A 106 -4.15 38.35 13.60
C LYS A 106 -5.12 37.52 14.44
N ASP A 107 -6.39 37.49 14.04
CA ASP A 107 -7.45 36.76 14.76
C ASP A 107 -7.32 35.23 14.67
N GLN A 108 -6.73 34.69 13.60
CA GLN A 108 -6.72 33.25 13.32
C GLN A 108 -5.44 32.54 13.77
N VAL A 109 -4.30 33.22 13.86
CA VAL A 109 -2.99 32.59 14.11
C VAL A 109 -2.97 31.72 15.37
N ARG A 110 -3.60 32.18 16.47
CA ARG A 110 -3.71 31.39 17.70
C ARG A 110 -4.50 30.10 17.49
N SER A 111 -5.60 30.15 16.74
CA SER A 111 -6.42 28.97 16.43
C SER A 111 -5.70 28.02 15.48
N ILE A 112 -4.96 28.55 14.50
CA ILE A 112 -4.18 27.77 13.54
C ILE A 112 -3.12 26.94 14.28
N LEU A 113 -2.32 27.59 15.13
CA LEU A 113 -1.26 26.92 15.87
C LEU A 113 -1.81 25.85 16.79
N LYS A 114 -2.82 26.21 17.60
CA LYS A 114 -3.49 25.26 18.49
C LYS A 114 -4.00 24.02 17.74
N ASP A 115 -4.65 24.22 16.60
CA ASP A 115 -5.24 23.12 15.83
C ASP A 115 -4.20 22.29 15.06
N ILE A 116 -3.06 22.89 14.66
CA ILE A 116 -1.92 22.15 14.10
C ILE A 116 -1.30 21.28 15.20
N GLU A 117 -1.02 21.85 16.37
CA GLU A 117 -0.45 21.09 17.49
C GLU A 117 -1.40 19.95 17.90
N GLU A 118 -2.71 20.21 18.00
CA GLU A 118 -3.73 19.20 18.29
C GLU A 118 -3.80 18.12 17.21
N SER A 119 -3.70 18.52 15.93
CA SER A 119 -3.63 17.58 14.80
C SER A 119 -2.38 16.70 14.85
N PHE A 120 -1.29 17.19 15.43
CA PHE A 120 -0.03 16.47 15.62
C PHE A 120 0.12 15.82 16.99
N TYR A 121 -1.00 15.57 17.68
CA TYR A 121 -1.06 14.84 18.95
C TYR A 121 -0.20 15.45 20.09
N MET A 122 0.14 16.75 20.03
CA MET A 122 1.07 17.41 20.96
C MET A 122 2.49 16.78 20.99
N GLU A 123 2.85 15.96 20.01
CA GLU A 123 4.15 15.26 19.98
C GLU A 123 5.21 16.00 19.14
N ALA A 124 4.76 16.79 18.16
CA ALA A 124 5.60 17.47 17.19
C ALA A 124 5.89 18.93 17.57
N GLU A 125 7.09 19.40 17.22
CA GLU A 125 7.47 20.80 17.39
C GLU A 125 7.07 21.59 16.14
N VAL A 126 6.25 22.63 16.31
CA VAL A 126 5.89 23.57 15.24
C VAL A 126 6.60 24.89 15.51
N ARG A 127 7.38 25.37 14.56
CA ARG A 127 8.03 26.68 14.63
C ARG A 127 7.51 27.56 13.50
N MET A 128 7.26 28.81 13.81
CA MET A 128 6.75 29.79 12.85
C MET A 128 7.73 30.93 12.62
N ALA A 129 7.84 31.33 11.36
CA ALA A 129 8.55 32.55 10.94
C ALA A 129 7.58 33.43 10.13
N VAL A 130 7.81 34.73 10.15
CA VAL A 130 7.01 35.71 9.41
C VAL A 130 7.95 36.60 8.61
N VAL A 131 7.69 36.71 7.31
CA VAL A 131 8.36 37.63 6.39
C VAL A 131 7.29 38.49 5.75
N GLY A 132 7.18 39.74 6.19
CA GLY A 132 6.41 40.77 5.51
C GLY A 132 7.29 41.45 4.46
N TYR A 133 6.79 41.63 3.25
CA TYR A 133 7.49 42.37 2.19
C TYR A 133 6.58 43.44 1.59
N LYS A 134 7.20 44.46 0.99
CA LYS A 134 6.60 45.59 0.28
C LYS A 134 7.41 45.89 -0.97
N ASP A 135 7.13 46.99 -1.65
CA ASP A 135 7.98 47.54 -2.70
C ASP A 135 9.31 48.06 -2.12
N HIS A 136 10.30 48.23 -2.99
CA HIS A 136 11.66 48.63 -2.65
C HIS A 136 11.76 50.02 -2.02
N ASP A 137 10.86 50.93 -2.38
CA ASP A 137 10.85 52.31 -1.90
C ASP A 137 10.10 52.49 -0.56
N ASP A 138 9.37 51.46 -0.12
CA ASP A 138 8.68 51.46 1.17
C ASP A 138 9.61 51.03 2.31
N ILE A 139 9.60 51.77 3.42
CA ILE A 139 10.51 51.52 4.56
C ILE A 139 9.71 51.13 5.82
N PRO A 140 10.02 49.98 6.47
CA PRO A 140 10.95 48.95 6.02
C PRO A 140 10.35 48.10 4.89
N SER A 141 11.17 47.81 3.87
CA SER A 141 10.76 46.99 2.72
C SER A 141 10.57 45.52 3.09
N ILE A 142 11.31 45.04 4.09
CA ILE A 142 11.19 43.70 4.65
C ILE A 142 11.06 43.78 6.16
N GLN A 143 10.01 43.17 6.70
CA GLN A 143 9.81 42.94 8.13
C GLN A 143 9.96 41.45 8.42
N PHE A 144 10.77 41.11 9.43
CA PHE A 144 11.21 39.74 9.62
C PHE A 144 11.19 39.28 11.07
N LEU A 145 10.54 38.13 11.29
CA LEU A 145 10.65 37.30 12.50
C LEU A 145 11.19 35.92 12.12
N ASP A 146 12.30 35.52 12.71
CA ASP A 146 12.86 34.17 12.53
C ASP A 146 12.07 33.09 13.30
N PHE A 147 12.33 31.82 12.99
CA PHE A 147 11.58 30.68 13.55
C PHE A 147 11.54 30.66 15.08
N THR A 148 10.33 30.74 15.61
CA THR A 148 10.06 30.65 17.05
C THR A 148 8.89 29.68 17.32
N PRO A 149 8.94 28.88 18.40
CA PRO A 149 7.78 28.14 18.88
C PRO A 149 6.84 29.02 19.72
N ASN A 150 7.23 30.25 20.07
CA ASN A 150 6.42 31.12 20.92
C ASN A 150 5.33 31.85 20.10
N VAL A 151 4.08 31.44 20.31
CA VAL A 151 2.88 32.00 19.67
C VAL A 151 2.74 33.50 19.90
N ASP A 152 3.11 34.00 21.08
CA ASP A 152 2.95 35.42 21.40
C ASP A 152 3.95 36.28 20.61
N HIS A 153 5.15 35.76 20.32
CA HIS A 153 6.12 36.44 19.46
C HIS A 153 5.63 36.49 18.01
N VAL A 154 5.06 35.38 17.51
CA VAL A 154 4.46 35.33 16.16
C VAL A 154 3.29 36.31 16.07
N ARG A 155 2.42 36.33 17.07
CA ARG A 155 1.29 37.27 17.09
C ARG A 155 1.79 38.70 17.11
N SER A 156 2.76 39.04 17.96
CA SER A 156 3.35 40.38 18.00
C SER A 156 3.92 40.76 16.64
N ALA A 157 4.68 39.88 15.99
CA ALA A 157 5.25 40.18 14.68
C ALA A 157 4.20 40.41 13.60
N ILE A 158 3.06 39.70 13.65
CA ILE A 158 1.93 39.94 12.73
C ILE A 158 1.19 41.24 13.13
N ASP A 159 1.02 41.49 14.43
CA ASP A 159 0.41 42.71 14.99
C ASP A 159 1.18 43.95 14.54
N ASP A 160 2.51 43.85 14.47
CA ASP A 160 3.46 44.89 14.06
C ASP A 160 3.55 45.10 12.54
N LEU A 161 2.94 44.22 11.72
CA LEU A 161 2.89 44.42 10.27
C LEU A 161 2.04 45.65 9.94
N VAL A 162 2.65 46.62 9.26
CA VAL A 162 2.03 47.88 8.85
C VAL A 162 1.75 47.83 7.36
N ALA A 163 0.47 47.83 6.97
CA ALA A 163 0.04 47.80 5.58
C ALA A 163 0.04 49.22 4.97
N GLU A 164 1.17 49.62 4.41
CA GLU A 164 1.43 50.96 3.85
C GLU A 164 2.29 50.81 2.60
N GLY A 165 2.12 51.70 1.63
CA GLY A 165 2.86 51.67 0.36
C GLY A 165 1.96 51.57 -0.89
N GLY A 166 2.58 51.27 -2.03
CA GLY A 166 1.91 50.92 -3.30
C GLY A 166 1.93 52.01 -4.39
N ASP A 167 3.12 52.31 -4.94
CA ASP A 167 3.28 53.25 -6.07
C ASP A 167 3.02 52.56 -7.42
N ASP A 168 3.84 51.55 -7.78
CA ASP A 168 3.52 50.60 -8.86
C ASP A 168 2.82 49.34 -8.32
N ILE A 169 2.38 48.48 -9.25
CA ILE A 169 1.62 47.27 -8.94
C ILE A 169 2.51 46.10 -8.50
N PRO A 170 3.73 45.91 -9.05
CA PRO A 170 4.61 44.83 -8.60
C PRO A 170 5.32 45.16 -7.28
N GLU A 171 5.65 44.12 -6.50
CA GLU A 171 6.25 44.25 -5.17
C GLU A 171 7.57 43.46 -5.05
N ASP A 172 8.34 43.65 -3.96
CA ASP A 172 9.60 42.92 -3.69
C ASP A 172 9.37 41.47 -3.19
N VAL A 173 8.54 40.70 -3.91
CA VAL A 173 8.28 39.28 -3.62
C VAL A 173 9.58 38.47 -3.63
N LEU A 174 10.52 38.80 -4.55
CA LEU A 174 11.79 38.08 -4.69
C LEU A 174 12.72 38.36 -3.49
N GLY A 175 12.77 39.59 -2.99
CA GLY A 175 13.46 39.95 -1.76
C GLY A 175 12.85 39.26 -0.55
N GLY A 176 11.52 39.17 -0.47
CA GLY A 176 10.81 38.37 0.54
C GLY A 176 11.18 36.88 0.49
N LEU A 177 11.22 36.26 -0.69
CA LEU A 177 11.66 34.88 -0.87
C LEU A 177 13.14 34.68 -0.50
N ARG A 178 14.00 35.64 -0.85
CA ARG A 178 15.42 35.62 -0.45
C ARG A 178 15.56 35.69 1.08
N GLN A 179 14.77 36.53 1.75
CA GLN A 179 14.76 36.56 3.22
C GLN A 179 14.28 35.23 3.80
N ALA A 180 13.24 34.63 3.23
CA ALA A 180 12.75 33.32 3.65
C ALA A 180 13.81 32.21 3.52
N LEU A 181 14.68 32.27 2.52
CA LEU A 181 15.80 31.33 2.34
C LEU A 181 16.90 31.46 3.41
N HIS A 182 17.11 32.66 3.96
CA HIS A 182 18.12 32.94 4.99
C HIS A 182 17.63 32.68 6.43
N THR A 183 16.46 32.09 6.60
CA THR A 183 15.90 31.75 7.93
C THR A 183 16.52 30.48 8.53
N SER A 184 16.34 30.29 9.84
CA SER A 184 16.92 29.16 10.58
C SER A 184 16.14 27.83 10.42
N TRP A 185 15.95 27.35 9.19
CA TRP A 185 15.31 26.06 8.88
C TRP A 185 16.01 24.89 9.62
N LYS A 186 15.27 24.15 10.44
CA LYS A 186 15.73 23.05 11.31
C LYS A 186 15.01 21.74 11.01
N ASN A 187 13.70 21.79 10.84
CA ASN A 187 12.83 20.63 10.73
C ASN A 187 12.85 20.04 9.31
N LYS A 188 12.40 18.78 9.19
CA LYS A 188 12.32 18.06 7.91
C LYS A 188 11.13 18.49 7.06
N THR A 189 10.01 18.79 7.70
CA THR A 189 8.83 19.33 7.03
C THR A 189 8.94 20.85 7.02
N ARG A 190 9.06 21.41 5.82
CA ARG A 190 9.27 22.83 5.57
C ARG A 190 8.19 23.33 4.64
N CYS A 191 7.50 24.39 5.04
CA CYS A 191 6.38 24.94 4.29
C CYS A 191 6.47 26.47 4.24
N ILE A 192 6.25 27.03 3.06
CA ILE A 192 5.96 28.46 2.89
C ILE A 192 4.48 28.61 2.53
N ILE A 193 3.78 29.44 3.30
CA ILE A 193 2.44 29.94 2.96
C ILE A 193 2.62 31.37 2.48
N HIS A 194 2.48 31.58 1.19
CA HIS A 194 2.62 32.88 0.56
C HIS A 194 1.24 33.52 0.36
N ILE A 195 0.99 34.65 1.00
CA ILE A 195 -0.24 35.43 0.86
C ILE A 195 0.10 36.69 0.06
N ALA A 196 -0.47 36.81 -1.13
CA ALA A 196 -0.15 37.91 -2.05
C ALA A 196 -1.34 38.33 -2.91
N ASP A 197 -1.45 39.63 -3.16
CA ASP A 197 -2.39 40.23 -4.11
C ASP A 197 -1.68 40.96 -5.27
N ALA A 198 -0.35 41.10 -5.19
CA ALA A 198 0.51 41.63 -6.24
C ALA A 198 1.63 40.65 -6.71
N PRO A 199 2.05 40.72 -8.00
CA PRO A 199 3.16 39.91 -8.53
C PRO A 199 4.55 40.53 -8.24
N PRO A 200 5.66 39.78 -8.40
CA PRO A 200 7.01 40.36 -8.39
C PRO A 200 7.28 41.30 -9.55
N HIS A 201 8.27 42.19 -9.37
CA HIS A 201 8.93 42.87 -10.48
C HIS A 201 9.45 41.90 -11.56
N GLY A 202 9.41 42.35 -12.81
CA GLY A 202 9.81 41.57 -13.98
C GLY A 202 8.64 41.14 -14.86
N ARG A 203 8.63 41.62 -16.11
CA ARG A 203 7.60 41.41 -17.13
C ARG A 203 7.22 39.94 -17.41
N THR A 204 8.10 38.99 -17.11
CA THR A 204 7.87 37.55 -17.33
C THR A 204 6.91 36.95 -16.29
N LEU A 205 6.81 37.59 -15.12
CA LEU A 205 6.03 37.14 -13.96
C LEU A 205 4.70 37.89 -13.81
N GLN A 206 4.45 38.91 -14.63
CA GLN A 206 3.24 39.71 -14.62
C GLN A 206 2.23 39.28 -15.68
N ASN A 207 0.94 39.48 -15.39
CA ASN A 207 -0.11 39.32 -16.38
C ASN A 207 0.04 40.36 -17.49
N THR A 208 0.04 39.93 -18.75
CA THR A 208 -0.02 40.87 -19.88
C THR A 208 -1.43 41.48 -19.92
N ILE A 209 -1.58 42.72 -19.43
CA ILE A 209 -2.82 43.49 -19.50
C ILE A 209 -2.64 44.61 -20.54
N PRO A 210 -3.54 44.76 -21.54
CA PRO A 210 -3.53 45.92 -22.40
C PRO A 210 -4.04 47.13 -21.59
N ASN A 211 -3.15 48.08 -21.28
CA ASN A 211 -3.41 49.43 -20.72
C ASN A 211 -3.15 49.73 -19.21
N GLN A 212 -2.29 48.98 -18.50
CA GLN A 212 -1.72 49.39 -17.19
C GLN A 212 -0.31 48.80 -17.06
N ARG A 213 0.68 49.33 -16.34
CA ARG A 213 1.16 50.65 -15.86
C ARG A 213 2.67 50.39 -15.57
N ARG A 214 3.50 51.43 -15.38
CA ARG A 214 4.97 51.32 -15.26
C ARG A 214 5.37 50.39 -14.12
N ASP A 215 5.91 49.20 -14.43
CA ASP A 215 6.83 48.50 -13.52
C ASP A 215 8.14 49.30 -13.51
N ASN A 216 8.59 49.69 -12.33
CA ASN A 216 9.85 50.40 -12.16
C ASN A 216 11.06 49.52 -12.53
N TYR A 217 10.89 48.20 -12.48
CA TYR A 217 11.93 47.18 -12.75
C TYR A 217 11.43 46.10 -13.73
N PRO A 218 11.14 46.47 -15.00
CA PRO A 218 10.40 45.61 -15.94
C PRO A 218 11.20 44.43 -16.49
N GLU A 219 12.53 44.50 -16.49
CA GLU A 219 13.37 43.42 -17.03
C GLU A 219 13.75 42.42 -15.92
N PRO A 220 13.75 41.10 -16.17
CA PRO A 220 14.14 40.12 -15.16
C PRO A 220 15.52 40.42 -14.57
N GLY A 221 15.61 40.50 -13.24
CA GLY A 221 16.85 40.86 -12.54
C GLY A 221 17.22 42.35 -12.58
N SER A 222 16.32 43.23 -13.05
CA SER A 222 16.55 44.68 -13.01
C SER A 222 16.21 45.32 -11.66
N GLU A 223 15.55 44.60 -10.75
CA GLU A 223 15.25 45.07 -9.40
C GLU A 223 16.55 45.32 -8.59
N PRO A 224 16.53 46.19 -7.55
CA PRO A 224 17.72 46.68 -6.85
C PRO A 224 18.68 45.61 -6.32
N HIS A 225 18.22 44.38 -6.09
CA HIS A 225 19.04 43.28 -5.63
C HIS A 225 19.56 42.33 -6.72
N GLY A 226 19.12 42.47 -7.98
CA GLY A 226 19.54 41.65 -9.11
C GLY A 226 19.04 40.19 -9.09
N LEU A 227 17.90 39.92 -8.44
CA LEU A 227 17.34 38.60 -8.22
C LEU A 227 16.51 38.10 -9.40
N THR A 228 16.52 36.78 -9.56
CA THR A 228 15.71 36.05 -10.52
C THR A 228 14.96 34.93 -9.80
N HIS A 229 13.70 34.71 -10.18
CA HIS A 229 12.87 33.69 -9.53
C HIS A 229 13.43 32.28 -9.71
N GLU A 230 14.08 31.97 -10.83
CA GLU A 230 14.66 30.65 -11.12
C GLU A 230 15.72 30.26 -10.05
N ALA A 231 16.62 31.18 -9.72
CA ALA A 231 17.68 30.93 -8.75
C ALA A 231 17.11 30.71 -7.33
N LEU A 232 16.09 31.47 -6.95
CA LEU A 232 15.44 31.35 -5.64
C LEU A 232 14.64 30.05 -5.54
N LEU A 233 13.85 29.72 -6.56
CA LEU A 233 13.03 28.50 -6.58
C LEU A 233 13.92 27.23 -6.58
N HIS A 234 15.06 27.23 -7.28
CA HIS A 234 16.03 26.14 -7.20
C HIS A 234 16.57 25.94 -5.78
N GLN A 235 16.86 27.03 -5.07
CA GLN A 235 17.30 26.95 -3.66
C GLN A 235 16.18 26.45 -2.75
N MET A 236 14.94 26.89 -2.95
CA MET A 236 13.77 26.41 -2.21
C MET A 236 13.56 24.90 -2.39
N ILE A 237 13.68 24.43 -3.63
CA ILE A 237 13.60 23.01 -3.98
C ILE A 237 14.74 22.23 -3.32
N ALA A 238 15.98 22.74 -3.36
CA ALA A 238 17.13 22.11 -2.70
C ALA A 238 16.95 22.00 -1.17
N LEU A 239 16.24 22.97 -0.57
CA LEU A 239 15.85 22.94 0.84
C LEU A 239 14.61 22.08 1.12
N ASN A 240 14.02 21.41 0.13
CA ASN A 240 12.80 20.63 0.25
C ASN A 240 11.60 21.42 0.81
N ILE A 241 11.45 22.68 0.39
CA ILE A 241 10.36 23.55 0.83
C ILE A 241 9.10 23.27 -0.01
N ASN A 242 8.00 22.93 0.66
CA ASN A 242 6.68 22.89 0.04
C ASN A 242 6.11 24.31 -0.01
N TYR A 243 5.43 24.67 -1.09
CA TYR A 243 5.00 26.03 -1.35
C TYR A 243 3.50 26.10 -1.60
N ALA A 244 2.79 26.93 -0.84
CA ALA A 244 1.39 27.23 -1.10
C ALA A 244 1.21 28.72 -1.37
N LEU A 245 0.62 29.05 -2.52
CA LEU A 245 0.25 30.41 -2.86
C LEU A 245 -1.24 30.62 -2.55
N LEU A 246 -1.52 31.48 -1.59
CA LEU A 246 -2.86 31.95 -1.24
C LEU A 246 -3.17 33.20 -2.05
N ARG A 247 -3.75 32.98 -3.22
CA ARG A 247 -4.13 34.01 -4.17
C ARG A 247 -5.33 34.80 -3.65
N ILE A 248 -5.20 36.13 -3.61
CA ILE A 248 -6.31 37.06 -3.30
C ILE A 248 -7.04 37.52 -4.56
N ASN A 249 -6.30 37.88 -5.60
CA ASN A 249 -6.84 38.33 -6.88
C ASN A 249 -6.06 37.70 -8.07
N HIS A 250 -6.46 37.98 -9.30
CA HIS A 250 -5.87 37.35 -10.49
C HIS A 250 -4.51 37.92 -10.90
N SER A 251 -4.02 39.00 -10.29
CA SER A 251 -2.75 39.67 -10.66
C SER A 251 -1.52 38.76 -10.54
N THR A 252 -1.57 37.77 -9.62
CA THR A 252 -0.50 36.79 -9.40
C THR A 252 -0.61 35.53 -10.27
N ASP A 253 -1.59 35.45 -11.18
CA ASP A 253 -1.84 34.26 -12.00
C ASP A 253 -0.60 33.80 -12.79
N ARG A 254 0.12 34.76 -13.40
CA ARG A 254 1.35 34.47 -14.15
C ARG A 254 2.48 33.98 -13.24
N MET A 255 2.70 34.65 -12.10
CA MET A 255 3.67 34.24 -11.10
C MET A 255 3.40 32.80 -10.62
N ALA A 256 2.15 32.48 -10.30
CA ALA A 256 1.74 31.14 -9.89
C ALA A 256 2.09 30.09 -10.95
N PHE A 257 1.83 30.39 -12.22
CA PHE A 257 2.15 29.50 -13.34
C PHE A 257 3.66 29.29 -13.52
N GLU A 258 4.46 30.35 -13.44
CA GLU A 258 5.93 30.27 -13.58
C GLU A 258 6.57 29.50 -12.41
N PHE A 259 6.11 29.75 -11.18
CA PHE A 259 6.61 29.04 -10.00
C PHE A 259 6.21 27.56 -10.03
N MET A 260 4.99 27.26 -10.47
CA MET A 260 4.51 25.90 -10.67
C MET A 260 5.38 25.13 -11.67
N LYS A 261 5.81 25.76 -12.77
CA LYS A 261 6.71 25.11 -13.74
C LYS A 261 8.03 24.70 -13.11
N ALA A 262 8.66 25.57 -12.32
CA ALA A 262 9.92 25.24 -11.64
C ALA A 262 9.77 24.03 -10.69
N TYR A 263 8.66 23.95 -9.96
CA TYR A 263 8.34 22.80 -9.11
C TYR A 263 8.03 21.54 -9.93
N ALA A 264 7.25 21.67 -11.00
CA ALA A 264 6.94 20.57 -11.91
C ALA A 264 8.19 20.03 -12.64
N ASP A 265 9.24 20.84 -12.77
CA ASP A 265 10.51 20.44 -13.37
C ASP A 265 11.24 19.36 -12.56
N VAL A 266 11.06 19.36 -11.24
CA VAL A 266 11.57 18.34 -10.30
C VAL A 266 10.52 17.29 -9.90
N SER A 267 9.49 17.11 -10.72
CA SER A 267 8.40 16.14 -10.51
C SER A 267 7.58 16.38 -9.23
N ALA A 268 7.51 17.62 -8.74
CA ALA A 268 6.64 17.99 -7.64
C ALA A 268 5.14 17.81 -8.00
N ASP A 269 4.31 17.60 -6.99
CA ASP A 269 2.86 17.61 -7.13
C ASP A 269 2.37 19.07 -7.19
N CYS A 270 1.82 19.43 -8.34
CA CYS A 270 1.53 20.81 -8.69
C CYS A 270 0.04 21.00 -8.97
N LYS A 271 -0.63 21.87 -8.22
CA LYS A 271 -2.04 22.24 -8.47
C LYS A 271 -2.17 23.75 -8.65
N LEU A 272 -2.78 24.12 -9.77
CA LEU A 272 -3.17 25.49 -10.11
C LEU A 272 -4.70 25.60 -10.07
N LEU A 273 -5.25 26.73 -9.64
CA LEU A 273 -6.68 26.99 -9.63
C LEU A 273 -7.25 26.94 -11.05
N ARG A 274 -8.46 26.40 -11.19
CA ARG A 274 -9.16 26.38 -12.50
C ARG A 274 -9.52 27.78 -12.99
N SER A 275 -9.62 28.73 -12.07
CA SER A 275 -9.89 30.14 -12.34
C SER A 275 -8.61 30.94 -12.67
N ASN A 276 -7.43 30.33 -12.57
CA ASN A 276 -6.18 30.97 -12.99
C ASN A 276 -6.15 31.08 -14.53
N ARG A 277 -5.78 32.25 -15.05
CA ARG A 277 -5.71 32.58 -16.48
C ARG A 277 -4.86 31.60 -17.29
N PHE A 278 -3.81 31.04 -16.70
CA PHE A 278 -2.86 30.13 -17.34
C PHE A 278 -3.15 28.64 -17.04
N TYR A 279 -4.32 28.32 -16.49
CA TYR A 279 -4.72 26.94 -16.19
C TYR A 279 -4.72 26.01 -17.42
N PRO A 280 -5.20 26.41 -18.62
CA PRO A 280 -5.12 25.57 -19.83
C PRO A 280 -3.68 25.23 -20.24
N GLU A 281 -2.77 26.20 -20.15
CA GLU A 281 -1.34 26.05 -20.45
C GLU A 281 -0.67 25.15 -19.42
N ALA A 282 -0.96 25.34 -18.13
CA ALA A 282 -0.50 24.49 -17.04
C ALA A 282 -0.92 23.04 -17.24
N ARG A 283 -2.19 22.79 -17.56
CA ARG A 283 -2.68 21.45 -17.89
C ARG A 283 -1.93 20.82 -19.05
N THR A 284 -1.67 21.59 -20.11
CA THR A 284 -0.93 21.09 -21.28
C THR A 284 0.52 20.79 -20.93
N PHE A 285 1.17 21.64 -20.15
CA PHE A 285 2.54 21.45 -19.66
C PHE A 285 2.66 20.18 -18.80
N LEU A 286 1.79 20.04 -17.80
CA LEU A 286 1.75 18.86 -16.92
C LEU A 286 1.41 17.58 -17.70
N ALA A 287 0.48 17.65 -18.66
CA ALA A 287 0.11 16.50 -19.49
C ALA A 287 1.24 16.05 -20.44
N ARG A 288 1.99 16.98 -21.05
CA ARG A 288 3.15 16.64 -21.90
C ARG A 288 4.22 15.91 -21.12
N ARG A 289 4.51 16.34 -19.89
CA ARG A 289 5.44 15.64 -19.00
C ARG A 289 4.94 14.26 -18.57
N ARG A 290 3.63 14.08 -18.43
CA ARG A 290 3.01 12.75 -18.23
C ARG A 290 3.05 11.86 -19.49
N SER A 291 3.01 12.45 -20.68
CA SER A 291 2.92 11.72 -21.96
C SER A 291 4.27 11.40 -22.62
N GLY A 292 5.35 12.10 -22.27
CA GLY A 292 6.71 11.85 -22.80
C GLY A 292 7.36 10.55 -22.31
N TYR A 293 6.79 9.93 -21.28
CA TYR A 293 7.13 8.61 -20.77
C TYR A 293 5.96 7.66 -21.02
N ARG A 294 5.91 7.03 -22.21
CA ARG A 294 4.94 5.96 -22.48
C ARG A 294 5.21 4.79 -21.52
N GLY A 295 4.30 4.55 -20.57
CA GLY A 295 4.27 3.32 -19.77
C GLY A 295 4.18 3.47 -18.24
N ARG A 296 4.35 4.66 -17.65
CA ARG A 296 4.18 4.84 -16.19
C ARG A 296 2.84 5.52 -15.88
N SER A 297 1.91 4.76 -15.29
CA SER A 297 0.75 5.27 -14.54
C SER A 297 1.20 6.42 -13.59
N SER A 298 0.29 7.36 -13.32
CA SER A 298 0.30 8.45 -12.32
C SER A 298 1.19 8.24 -11.07
N LYS A 299 2.53 8.25 -11.23
CA LYS A 299 3.47 7.89 -10.15
C LYS A 299 3.90 9.08 -9.27
N SER A 300 3.93 10.32 -9.79
CA SER A 300 4.55 11.45 -9.08
C SER A 300 3.85 11.84 -7.76
N SER A 301 2.53 11.71 -7.67
CA SER A 301 1.78 12.04 -6.45
C SER A 301 1.86 10.94 -5.37
N SER A 302 2.51 9.80 -5.61
CA SER A 302 2.65 8.72 -4.63
C SER A 302 4.06 8.57 -4.03
N GLU A 303 5.05 9.27 -4.60
CA GLU A 303 6.49 9.10 -4.32
C GLU A 303 7.07 10.17 -3.36
N GLY A 304 6.22 10.90 -2.62
CA GLY A 304 6.70 11.84 -1.60
C GLY A 304 7.40 13.09 -2.16
N GLY A 305 7.14 13.45 -3.42
CA GLY A 305 7.64 14.69 -4.04
C GLY A 305 7.23 15.96 -3.28
N LEU A 306 7.87 17.08 -3.63
CA LEU A 306 7.49 18.41 -3.13
C LEU A 306 6.09 18.79 -3.61
N VAL A 307 5.51 19.80 -2.96
CA VAL A 307 4.17 20.28 -3.27
C VAL A 307 4.21 21.76 -3.65
N PHE A 308 3.53 22.09 -4.75
CA PHE A 308 3.13 23.45 -5.11
C PHE A 308 1.61 23.48 -5.25
N GLU A 309 0.91 24.22 -4.39
CA GLU A 309 -0.55 24.38 -4.51
C GLU A 309 -0.96 25.85 -4.48
N GLU A 310 -1.77 26.25 -5.46
CA GLU A 310 -2.46 27.54 -5.48
C GLU A 310 -3.86 27.38 -4.87
N PHE A 311 -4.19 28.26 -3.92
CA PHE A 311 -5.51 28.33 -3.29
C PHE A 311 -6.10 29.72 -3.41
N GLU A 312 -7.42 29.80 -3.42
CA GLU A 312 -8.15 31.08 -3.43
C GLU A 312 -8.57 31.42 -2.00
N LEU A 313 -8.04 32.52 -1.46
CA LEU A 313 -8.42 32.98 -0.12
C LEU A 313 -9.79 33.69 -0.14
N GLY A 314 -10.17 34.28 -1.28
CA GLY A 314 -11.43 34.99 -1.46
C GLY A 314 -11.62 36.16 -0.47
N THR A 315 -12.87 36.51 -0.19
CA THR A 315 -13.23 37.63 0.71
C THR A 315 -13.44 37.23 2.18
N LYS A 316 -13.32 35.94 2.51
CA LYS A 316 -13.50 35.42 3.88
C LYS A 316 -12.26 34.69 4.34
N PHE A 317 -11.52 35.35 5.21
CA PHE A 317 -10.27 34.86 5.78
C PHE A 317 -10.42 33.62 6.69
N SER A 318 -11.66 33.23 7.05
CA SER A 318 -11.95 31.96 7.75
C SER A 318 -11.48 30.72 6.97
N ALA A 319 -11.28 30.84 5.65
CA ALA A 319 -10.70 29.77 4.84
C ALA A 319 -9.19 29.56 5.10
N LEU A 320 -8.45 30.59 5.56
CA LEU A 320 -7.01 30.50 5.82
C LEU A 320 -6.71 29.33 6.74
N HIS A 321 -7.45 29.25 7.85
CA HIS A 321 -7.22 28.28 8.90
C HIS A 321 -7.20 26.83 8.36
N HIS A 322 -8.25 26.46 7.61
CA HIS A 322 -8.35 25.15 6.99
C HIS A 322 -7.26 24.90 5.94
N LEU A 323 -6.90 25.93 5.16
CA LEU A 323 -5.87 25.83 4.11
C LEU A 323 -4.47 25.60 4.69
N VAL A 324 -4.12 26.32 5.76
CA VAL A 324 -2.82 26.16 6.44
C VAL A 324 -2.73 24.76 7.04
N ILE A 325 -3.78 24.29 7.74
CA ILE A 325 -3.80 22.92 8.30
C ILE A 325 -3.68 21.88 7.19
N LYS A 326 -4.44 22.03 6.08
CA LYS A 326 -4.34 21.13 4.93
C LYS A 326 -2.91 21.09 4.38
N MET A 327 -2.28 22.24 4.19
CA MET A 327 -0.94 22.32 3.62
C MET A 327 0.12 21.70 4.54
N VAL A 328 0.05 21.99 5.84
CA VAL A 328 0.97 21.45 6.85
C VAL A 328 0.81 19.93 6.98
N THR A 329 -0.42 19.42 7.04
CA THR A 329 -0.68 17.97 7.10
C THR A 329 -0.28 17.25 5.82
N THR A 330 -0.53 17.85 4.65
CA THR A 330 -0.06 17.33 3.35
C THR A 330 1.46 17.26 3.31
N SER A 331 2.14 18.34 3.70
CA SER A 331 3.60 18.42 3.72
C SER A 331 4.23 17.40 4.67
N ALA A 332 3.66 17.21 5.86
CA ALA A 332 4.09 16.19 6.80
C ALA A 332 3.94 14.77 6.22
N SER A 333 2.83 14.49 5.53
CA SER A 333 2.62 13.21 4.84
C SER A 333 3.66 13.00 3.73
N ARG A 334 3.98 14.02 2.92
CA ARG A 334 5.03 13.92 1.89
C ARG A 334 6.41 13.62 2.48
N THR A 335 6.77 14.31 3.56
CA THR A 335 8.00 14.04 4.31
C THR A 335 8.00 12.60 4.83
N ALA A 336 6.87 12.10 5.35
CA ALA A 336 6.76 10.72 5.81
C ALA A 336 6.99 9.71 4.68
N VAL A 337 6.50 9.97 3.47
CA VAL A 337 6.76 9.11 2.31
C VAL A 337 8.25 9.06 1.98
N ARG A 338 8.92 10.22 1.91
CA ARG A 338 10.37 10.27 1.62
C ARG A 338 11.18 9.47 2.64
N GLU A 339 10.91 9.69 3.92
CA GLU A 339 11.61 9.03 5.04
C GLU A 339 11.36 7.52 5.09
N THR A 340 10.17 7.09 4.69
CA THR A 340 9.82 5.66 4.69
C THR A 340 10.36 4.93 3.47
N SER A 341 10.57 5.64 2.35
CA SER A 341 11.05 5.12 1.07
C SER A 341 12.59 5.06 0.96
N THR A 342 13.34 5.93 1.65
CA THR A 342 14.82 5.85 1.67
C THR A 342 15.31 4.57 2.37
N PRO A 343 16.16 3.75 1.72
CA PRO A 343 16.82 2.64 2.39
C PRO A 343 17.79 3.18 3.45
N SER A 344 17.73 2.61 4.66
CA SER A 344 18.58 3.01 5.78
C SER A 344 20.03 2.61 5.54
N THR A 345 20.82 3.44 4.85
CA THR A 345 22.28 3.34 4.88
C THR A 345 22.78 3.89 6.21
N LYS A 346 23.55 3.05 6.92
CA LYS A 346 24.07 3.33 8.26
C LYS A 346 24.97 4.57 8.28
N ILE A 347 24.75 5.45 9.25
CA ILE A 347 25.64 6.58 9.56
C ILE A 347 26.94 6.04 10.15
N GLY A 348 28.01 6.04 9.34
CA GLY A 348 29.40 6.04 9.80
C GLY A 348 29.93 7.47 9.71
N VAL A 349 30.23 8.08 10.84
CA VAL A 349 30.74 9.45 10.95
C VAL A 349 32.13 9.55 10.33
N SER A 350 32.29 10.37 9.30
CA SER A 350 33.54 11.08 9.03
C SER A 350 33.25 12.47 8.46
N LYS A 351 33.69 13.50 9.19
CA LYS A 351 33.61 14.91 8.80
C LYS A 351 34.54 15.16 7.60
N LYS A 352 33.98 15.59 6.46
CA LYS A 352 34.57 16.61 5.59
C LYS A 352 33.50 17.26 4.72
N VAL A 353 33.70 18.55 4.51
CA VAL A 353 32.82 19.53 3.87
C VAL A 353 32.81 19.35 2.34
N LEU A 354 31.65 19.68 1.72
CA LEU A 354 31.40 19.95 0.28
C LEU A 354 31.68 18.82 -0.72
N ASP A 355 30.62 18.09 -1.10
CA ASP A 355 30.18 17.96 -2.50
C ASP A 355 28.72 17.44 -2.50
N LEU A 356 27.76 18.29 -2.88
CA LEU A 356 26.32 18.02 -2.82
C LEU A 356 25.77 18.00 -4.25
N ALA A 357 26.20 17.01 -5.03
CA ALA A 357 25.64 16.69 -6.32
C ALA A 357 24.63 15.55 -6.15
N SER A 358 23.34 15.87 -6.30
CA SER A 358 22.27 15.00 -6.79
C SER A 358 22.37 13.51 -6.41
N ILE A 359 21.96 13.18 -5.19
CA ILE A 359 21.55 11.81 -4.87
C ILE A 359 20.09 11.71 -5.32
N LYS A 360 19.91 11.43 -6.62
CA LYS A 360 18.76 10.63 -7.07
C LYS A 360 18.68 9.41 -6.17
N GLU A 361 17.47 8.91 -5.91
CA GLU A 361 17.30 7.55 -5.44
C GLU A 361 18.31 6.69 -6.20
N ASP A 362 19.26 6.11 -5.49
CA ASP A 362 20.20 5.17 -6.06
C ASP A 362 19.34 3.96 -6.41
N GLU A 363 18.72 4.04 -7.60
CA GLU A 363 18.36 2.91 -8.43
C GLU A 363 19.62 2.07 -8.46
N GLY A 364 19.76 1.16 -7.48
CA GLY A 364 20.77 0.13 -7.53
C GLY A 364 20.66 -0.45 -8.93
N ALA A 365 21.71 -0.24 -9.72
CA ALA A 365 21.71 -0.38 -11.16
C ALA A 365 21.42 -1.84 -11.58
N SER A 366 20.17 -2.27 -11.43
CA SER A 366 19.59 -3.31 -12.24
C SER A 366 19.15 -2.59 -13.51
N ALA A 367 19.83 -2.86 -14.61
CA ALA A 367 19.43 -2.33 -15.92
C ALA A 367 17.91 -2.48 -16.08
N ASP A 368 17.25 -1.39 -16.51
CA ASP A 368 15.85 -1.45 -16.90
C ASP A 368 15.68 -2.62 -17.87
N VAL A 369 14.76 -3.53 -17.53
CA VAL A 369 14.52 -4.73 -18.34
C VAL A 369 13.65 -4.33 -19.52
N ASP A 370 14.00 -4.80 -20.71
CA ASP A 370 13.17 -4.61 -21.91
C ASP A 370 11.75 -5.13 -21.64
N LEU A 371 10.76 -4.25 -21.83
CA LEU A 371 9.37 -4.55 -21.57
C LEU A 371 8.65 -4.97 -22.85
N GLU A 372 7.63 -5.81 -22.69
CA GLU A 372 6.73 -6.20 -23.77
C GLU A 372 5.90 -4.99 -24.25
N ASP A 373 6.03 -4.64 -25.53
CA ASP A 373 5.28 -3.56 -26.17
C ASP A 373 3.93 -4.01 -26.75
N CYS A 374 3.69 -5.31 -26.84
CA CYS A 374 2.48 -5.88 -27.44
C CYS A 374 1.35 -6.06 -26.42
N PRO A 375 0.09 -5.75 -26.76
CA PRO A 375 -1.05 -6.05 -25.91
C PRO A 375 -1.19 -7.57 -25.71
N PRO A 376 -1.76 -8.01 -24.57
CA PRO A 376 -1.80 -9.43 -24.24
C PRO A 376 -2.69 -10.23 -25.20
N GLN A 377 -2.19 -11.38 -25.66
CA GLN A 377 -2.86 -12.27 -26.62
C GLN A 377 -3.24 -13.60 -25.97
N TRP A 378 -4.12 -13.54 -24.96
CA TRP A 378 -4.45 -14.66 -24.07
C TRP A 378 -4.87 -15.95 -24.78
N ASP A 379 -5.52 -15.86 -25.94
CA ASP A 379 -6.10 -17.00 -26.64
C ASP A 379 -5.30 -17.43 -27.88
N THR A 380 -4.14 -16.80 -28.14
CA THR A 380 -3.24 -17.18 -29.22
C THR A 380 -2.44 -18.43 -28.85
N ARG A 381 -2.55 -19.48 -29.68
CA ARG A 381 -1.84 -20.74 -29.47
C ARG A 381 -0.32 -20.53 -29.52
N GLY A 382 0.38 -21.03 -28.50
CA GLY A 382 1.84 -20.91 -28.42
C GLY A 382 2.35 -19.53 -28.00
N TRP A 383 1.47 -18.63 -27.56
CA TRP A 383 1.89 -17.30 -27.09
C TRP A 383 2.66 -17.33 -25.76
N PHE A 384 2.50 -18.39 -24.96
CA PHE A 384 3.32 -18.61 -23.77
C PHE A 384 4.48 -19.55 -24.11
N GLU A 385 5.71 -19.04 -24.09
CA GLU A 385 6.90 -19.79 -24.50
C GLU A 385 7.50 -20.64 -23.38
N ASP A 386 7.36 -20.21 -22.13
CA ASP A 386 7.94 -20.90 -20.99
C ASP A 386 6.90 -21.74 -20.27
N THR A 387 7.27 -22.96 -19.87
CA THR A 387 6.46 -23.82 -19.00
C THR A 387 7.22 -24.13 -17.72
N LEU A 388 6.62 -23.81 -16.57
CA LEU A 388 7.20 -23.99 -15.25
C LEU A 388 6.39 -25.03 -14.48
N VAL A 389 7.07 -26.05 -13.94
CA VAL A 389 6.48 -26.99 -12.96
C VAL A 389 6.94 -26.56 -11.58
N VAL A 390 5.99 -26.09 -10.78
CA VAL A 390 6.27 -25.38 -9.54
C VAL A 390 5.51 -25.97 -8.37
N GLU A 391 6.08 -25.81 -7.18
CA GLU A 391 5.46 -26.16 -5.93
C GLU A 391 5.64 -25.07 -4.88
N GLY A 392 4.74 -25.00 -3.91
CA GLY A 392 4.83 -24.02 -2.84
C GLY A 392 3.57 -23.99 -2.00
N PHE A 393 3.05 -22.79 -1.77
CA PHE A 393 2.05 -22.53 -0.74
C PHE A 393 1.00 -21.53 -1.23
N SER A 394 -0.26 -21.83 -0.94
CA SER A 394 -1.37 -20.90 -1.12
C SER A 394 -2.15 -20.75 0.18
N PRO A 395 -2.84 -19.62 0.38
CA PRO A 395 -3.73 -19.46 1.52
C PRO A 395 -4.88 -20.49 1.44
N ASP A 396 -5.29 -21.01 2.58
CA ASP A 396 -6.47 -21.88 2.72
C ASP A 396 -7.52 -21.18 3.57
N VAL A 397 -8.00 -20.03 3.09
CA VAL A 397 -8.90 -19.17 3.86
C VAL A 397 -10.25 -19.88 4.06
N ALA A 398 -10.41 -20.56 5.18
CA ALA A 398 -11.69 -21.09 5.61
C ALA A 398 -12.63 -19.94 5.96
N HIS A 399 -13.85 -19.92 5.42
CA HIS A 399 -14.83 -18.86 5.67
C HIS A 399 -15.76 -19.24 6.82
N GLY A 400 -15.62 -18.57 7.96
CA GLY A 400 -16.46 -18.74 9.13
C GLY A 400 -16.48 -17.48 9.99
N ALA A 401 -17.48 -17.37 10.87
CA ALA A 401 -17.70 -16.20 11.71
C ALA A 401 -16.51 -15.87 12.65
N SER A 402 -15.64 -16.84 12.94
CA SER A 402 -14.47 -16.67 13.81
C SER A 402 -13.14 -16.57 13.04
N THR A 403 -13.14 -16.65 11.71
CA THR A 403 -11.90 -16.71 10.92
C THR A 403 -11.03 -15.47 11.16
N LEU A 404 -11.60 -14.27 11.05
CA LEU A 404 -10.86 -13.03 11.23
C LEU A 404 -10.33 -12.90 12.67
N ASP A 405 -11.15 -13.23 13.68
CA ASP A 405 -10.74 -13.19 15.08
C ASP A 405 -9.57 -14.12 15.36
N ASN A 406 -9.59 -15.34 14.80
CA ASN A 406 -8.49 -16.29 14.91
C ASN A 406 -7.20 -15.76 14.25
N MET A 407 -7.28 -15.20 13.04
CA MET A 407 -6.11 -14.64 12.33
C MET A 407 -5.53 -13.40 13.03
N MET A 408 -6.37 -12.62 13.70
CA MET A 408 -5.93 -11.48 14.52
C MET A 408 -5.32 -11.91 15.86
N ALA A 409 -5.71 -13.06 16.41
CA ALA A 409 -5.23 -13.53 17.72
C ALA A 409 -3.77 -13.99 17.66
N GLU A 410 -3.44 -14.89 16.73
CA GLU A 410 -2.11 -15.51 16.67
C GLU A 410 -1.63 -15.65 15.23
N GLU A 411 -0.32 -15.52 15.07
CA GLU A 411 0.37 -15.72 13.80
C GLU A 411 0.19 -17.12 13.23
N ASP A 412 0.11 -18.13 14.10
CA ASP A 412 0.05 -19.53 13.69
C ASP A 412 -1.34 -19.97 13.18
N ASN A 413 -2.36 -19.13 13.36
CA ASN A 413 -3.76 -19.38 12.95
C ASN A 413 -4.01 -19.13 11.45
N PHE A 414 -3.00 -18.69 10.70
CA PHE A 414 -3.10 -18.55 9.26
C PHE A 414 -3.11 -19.93 8.61
N SER A 415 -4.21 -20.27 7.94
CA SER A 415 -4.35 -21.54 7.25
C SER A 415 -3.63 -21.48 5.90
N ILE A 416 -2.65 -22.37 5.72
CA ILE A 416 -1.81 -22.48 4.54
C ILE A 416 -1.94 -23.91 4.02
N CYS A 417 -1.98 -24.07 2.70
CA CYS A 417 -1.95 -25.37 2.05
C CYS A 417 -0.81 -25.46 1.05
N THR A 418 -0.30 -26.67 0.82
CA THR A 418 0.70 -26.92 -0.22
C THR A 418 0.04 -26.92 -1.59
N THR A 419 0.74 -26.35 -2.57
CA THR A 419 0.24 -26.16 -3.93
C THR A 419 1.25 -26.66 -4.94
N GLN A 420 0.78 -27.40 -5.94
CA GLN A 420 1.55 -27.85 -7.10
C GLN A 420 0.82 -27.41 -8.38
N LEU A 421 1.53 -26.72 -9.26
CA LEU A 421 0.98 -26.16 -10.49
C LEU A 421 1.92 -26.37 -11.67
N THR A 422 1.33 -26.39 -12.86
CA THR A 422 2.04 -26.16 -14.11
C THR A 422 1.60 -24.80 -14.64
N ILE A 423 2.56 -23.91 -14.90
CA ILE A 423 2.32 -22.52 -15.31
C ILE A 423 2.96 -22.30 -16.67
N HIS A 424 2.20 -21.72 -17.59
CA HIS A 424 2.70 -21.22 -18.86
C HIS A 424 2.87 -19.70 -18.76
N LYS A 425 4.04 -19.17 -19.07
CA LYS A 425 4.34 -17.73 -18.96
C LYS A 425 5.08 -17.18 -20.18
N ARG A 426 5.07 -15.85 -20.32
CA ARG A 426 5.92 -15.11 -21.25
C ARG A 426 7.39 -15.11 -20.80
N GLN A 427 8.29 -15.02 -21.76
CA GLN A 427 9.73 -14.80 -21.51
C GLN A 427 10.05 -13.34 -21.19
N THR A 428 9.33 -12.40 -21.81
CA THR A 428 9.53 -10.95 -21.63
C THR A 428 8.55 -10.40 -20.59
N PRO A 429 8.99 -9.59 -19.62
CA PRO A 429 8.09 -8.95 -18.67
C PRO A 429 7.28 -7.84 -19.35
N PHE A 430 6.03 -7.65 -18.95
CA PHE A 430 5.19 -6.53 -19.46
C PHE A 430 5.22 -5.31 -18.54
N ALA A 431 5.66 -5.50 -17.29
CA ALA A 431 5.76 -4.42 -16.32
C ALA A 431 6.89 -4.68 -15.33
N GLN A 432 7.41 -3.60 -14.76
CA GLN A 432 8.37 -3.64 -13.67
C GLN A 432 8.02 -2.61 -12.58
N GLY A 433 8.24 -3.02 -11.34
CA GLY A 433 8.24 -2.15 -10.16
C GLY A 433 9.66 -1.97 -9.62
N ALA A 434 9.77 -1.34 -8.45
CA ALA A 434 11.05 -1.11 -7.80
C ALA A 434 11.81 -2.42 -7.50
N MET A 435 11.10 -3.45 -7.03
CA MET A 435 11.73 -4.71 -6.57
C MET A 435 11.37 -5.94 -7.42
N ARG A 436 10.35 -5.85 -8.28
CA ARG A 436 9.80 -7.02 -8.98
C ARG A 436 9.53 -6.73 -10.45
N VAL A 437 9.64 -7.75 -11.27
CA VAL A 437 9.23 -7.77 -12.69
C VAL A 437 8.01 -8.69 -12.85
N ALA A 438 7.10 -8.35 -13.77
CA ALA A 438 5.82 -9.03 -13.96
C ALA A 438 5.67 -9.58 -15.38
N PHE A 439 5.23 -10.84 -15.49
CA PHE A 439 5.08 -11.59 -16.73
C PHE A 439 3.63 -12.04 -16.88
N TYR A 440 3.09 -12.00 -18.09
CA TYR A 440 1.79 -12.62 -18.38
C TYR A 440 1.91 -14.14 -18.23
N ALA A 441 0.91 -14.75 -17.61
CA ALA A 441 0.88 -16.18 -17.35
C ALA A 441 -0.53 -16.76 -17.37
N ARG A 442 -0.62 -18.07 -17.52
CA ARG A 442 -1.83 -18.89 -17.38
C ARG A 442 -1.46 -20.22 -16.72
N THR A 443 -2.34 -20.80 -15.92
CA THR A 443 -2.14 -22.16 -15.39
C THR A 443 -2.58 -23.20 -16.42
N ALA A 444 -2.20 -24.46 -16.25
CA ALA A 444 -2.43 -25.50 -17.25
C ALA A 444 -3.93 -25.78 -17.50
N GLU A 445 -4.76 -25.69 -16.46
CA GLU A 445 -6.19 -26.07 -16.54
C GLU A 445 -7.16 -24.88 -16.46
N SER A 446 -6.67 -23.66 -16.20
CA SER A 446 -7.48 -22.43 -16.14
C SER A 446 -7.32 -21.60 -17.41
N MET A 447 -8.42 -21.00 -17.86
CA MET A 447 -8.40 -19.96 -18.89
C MET A 447 -8.21 -18.55 -18.31
N ASP A 448 -8.27 -18.40 -16.98
CA ASP A 448 -8.14 -17.10 -16.33
C ASP A 448 -6.74 -16.51 -16.57
N PRO A 449 -6.63 -15.19 -16.81
CA PRO A 449 -5.36 -14.52 -16.97
C PRO A 449 -4.67 -14.32 -15.61
N PHE A 450 -3.39 -14.65 -15.53
CA PHE A 450 -2.55 -14.50 -14.35
C PHE A 450 -1.30 -13.67 -14.63
N VAL A 451 -0.64 -13.27 -13.55
CA VAL A 451 0.66 -12.61 -13.55
C VAL A 451 1.61 -13.42 -12.68
N VAL A 452 2.78 -13.72 -13.23
CA VAL A 452 3.92 -14.20 -12.45
C VAL A 452 4.81 -13.01 -12.12
N LYS A 453 5.12 -12.78 -10.85
CA LYS A 453 6.13 -11.79 -10.44
C LYS A 453 7.37 -12.47 -9.89
N LEU A 454 8.53 -11.98 -10.32
CA LEU A 454 9.85 -12.36 -9.82
C LEU A 454 10.53 -11.15 -9.18
N TYR A 455 11.34 -11.40 -8.15
CA TYR A 455 12.19 -10.35 -7.60
C TYR A 455 13.37 -10.05 -8.53
N LYS A 456 13.80 -8.79 -8.56
CA LYS A 456 15.08 -8.40 -9.17
C LYS A 456 16.25 -9.01 -8.36
N LYS A 457 17.47 -9.05 -8.92
CA LYS A 457 18.67 -9.61 -8.24
C LYS A 457 18.79 -9.08 -6.80
N ASP A 458 19.26 -9.92 -5.87
CA ASP A 458 19.25 -9.69 -4.41
C ASP A 458 17.85 -9.65 -3.76
N GLY A 459 16.89 -10.28 -4.43
CA GLY A 459 15.49 -10.38 -4.05
C GLY A 459 15.22 -11.15 -2.76
N LYS A 460 14.08 -10.84 -2.14
CA LYS A 460 13.57 -11.52 -0.95
C LYS A 460 13.33 -13.02 -1.20
N ASP A 461 13.53 -13.84 -0.18
CA ASP A 461 13.34 -15.29 -0.23
C ASP A 461 11.88 -15.74 -0.02
N LEU A 462 11.65 -17.06 -0.01
CA LEU A 462 10.33 -17.66 0.16
C LEU A 462 9.62 -17.24 1.48
N PRO A 463 10.30 -17.19 2.65
CA PRO A 463 9.75 -16.61 3.87
C PRO A 463 9.12 -15.22 3.71
N HIS A 464 9.78 -14.29 3.02
CA HIS A 464 9.24 -12.95 2.83
C HIS A 464 8.00 -12.97 1.93
N LEU A 465 8.00 -13.79 0.87
CA LEU A 465 6.83 -13.90 0.01
C LEU A 465 5.65 -14.54 0.76
N ALA A 466 5.92 -15.49 1.65
CA ALA A 466 4.91 -16.06 2.53
C ALA A 466 4.35 -15.03 3.55
N GLU A 467 5.16 -14.07 4.01
CA GLU A 467 4.69 -12.93 4.81
C GLU A 467 3.73 -12.02 4.00
N ASP A 468 4.06 -11.72 2.74
CA ASP A 468 3.20 -10.94 1.86
C ASP A 468 1.86 -11.67 1.61
N MET A 469 1.90 -12.99 1.36
CA MET A 469 0.71 -13.84 1.24
C MET A 469 -0.16 -13.80 2.51
N ARG A 470 0.43 -13.92 3.70
CA ARG A 470 -0.30 -13.85 4.98
C ARG A 470 -0.93 -12.47 5.17
N SER A 471 -0.21 -11.40 4.82
CA SER A 471 -0.70 -10.03 4.91
C SER A 471 -1.93 -9.84 4.02
N GLN A 472 -1.85 -10.25 2.76
CA GLN A 472 -2.98 -10.20 1.82
C GLN A 472 -4.17 -11.07 2.28
N ALA A 473 -3.90 -12.27 2.84
CA ALA A 473 -4.94 -13.13 3.39
C ALA A 473 -5.69 -12.47 4.57
N LEU A 474 -4.98 -11.78 5.47
CA LEU A 474 -5.61 -11.02 6.56
C LEU A 474 -6.46 -9.87 6.02
N CYS A 475 -5.96 -9.13 5.02
CA CYS A 475 -6.71 -8.05 4.37
C CYS A 475 -8.00 -8.59 3.71
N LYS A 476 -7.92 -9.74 3.05
CA LYS A 476 -9.09 -10.45 2.51
C LYS A 476 -10.11 -10.82 3.59
N ALA A 477 -9.66 -11.31 4.74
CA ALA A 477 -10.55 -11.63 5.86
C ALA A 477 -11.27 -10.37 6.40
N PHE A 478 -10.57 -9.24 6.52
CA PHE A 478 -11.21 -7.95 6.82
C PHE A 478 -12.21 -7.54 5.74
N ALA A 479 -11.87 -7.71 4.46
CA ALA A 479 -12.73 -7.33 3.34
C ALA A 479 -14.03 -8.13 3.29
N LEU A 480 -13.99 -9.43 3.65
CA LEU A 480 -15.19 -10.25 3.79
C LEU A 480 -16.19 -9.62 4.77
N GLU A 481 -15.76 -9.35 6.02
CA GLU A 481 -16.63 -8.73 7.01
C GLU A 481 -17.04 -7.30 6.63
N PHE A 482 -16.10 -6.49 6.13
CA PHE A 482 -16.38 -5.15 5.67
C PHE A 482 -17.46 -5.12 4.58
N ASN A 483 -17.39 -6.01 3.60
CA ASN A 483 -18.37 -6.11 2.52
C ASN A 483 -19.74 -6.54 3.03
N ALA A 484 -19.74 -7.49 3.95
CA ALA A 484 -20.95 -8.01 4.56
C ALA A 484 -21.70 -6.90 5.34
N LEU A 485 -20.98 -5.99 5.99
CA LEU A 485 -21.53 -4.87 6.76
C LEU A 485 -21.84 -3.62 5.91
N SER A 486 -20.94 -3.24 5.00
CA SER A 486 -21.03 -1.98 4.24
C SER A 486 -21.80 -2.10 2.93
N GLY A 487 -21.71 -3.26 2.28
CA GLY A 487 -22.18 -3.52 0.93
C GLY A 487 -21.27 -2.98 -0.19
N LYS A 488 -20.00 -2.63 0.10
CA LYS A 488 -19.11 -1.94 -0.84
C LYS A 488 -18.30 -2.83 -1.79
N GLU A 489 -18.18 -4.12 -1.51
CA GLU A 489 -17.61 -5.12 -2.46
C GLU A 489 -16.14 -4.90 -2.81
N ILE A 490 -15.32 -4.54 -1.83
CA ILE A 490 -13.86 -4.51 -1.95
C ILE A 490 -13.31 -5.94 -1.91
N ASP A 491 -12.33 -6.26 -2.75
CA ASP A 491 -11.65 -7.56 -2.73
C ASP A 491 -10.14 -7.37 -2.78
N PHE A 492 -9.39 -8.21 -2.07
CA PHE A 492 -7.93 -8.23 -2.13
C PHE A 492 -7.47 -9.45 -2.91
N ILE A 493 -6.56 -9.28 -3.84
CA ILE A 493 -5.82 -10.40 -4.39
C ILE A 493 -4.96 -11.01 -3.28
N VAL A 494 -4.91 -12.34 -3.24
CA VAL A 494 -3.98 -13.07 -2.38
C VAL A 494 -3.07 -13.89 -3.26
N THR A 495 -1.78 -13.64 -3.14
CA THR A 495 -0.74 -14.29 -3.93
C THR A 495 -0.55 -15.74 -3.51
N THR A 496 -0.16 -16.56 -4.48
CA THR A 496 0.38 -17.91 -4.23
C THR A 496 1.91 -17.85 -4.35
N CYS A 497 2.61 -18.42 -3.37
CA CYS A 497 4.07 -18.41 -3.29
C CYS A 497 4.61 -19.74 -3.84
N LEU A 498 5.50 -19.70 -4.82
CA LEU A 498 5.92 -20.89 -5.57
C LEU A 498 7.45 -20.90 -5.73
N LYS A 499 8.02 -22.09 -5.88
CA LYS A 499 9.42 -22.33 -6.24
C LYS A 499 9.47 -23.42 -7.32
N GLY A 500 10.44 -23.33 -8.23
CA GLY A 500 10.72 -24.38 -9.21
C GLY A 500 11.06 -25.72 -8.53
N LYS A 501 10.60 -26.85 -9.11
CA LYS A 501 10.99 -28.18 -8.61
C LYS A 501 12.48 -28.45 -8.87
N PRO A 502 13.22 -29.03 -7.90
CA PRO A 502 14.62 -29.40 -8.11
C PRO A 502 14.75 -30.47 -9.21
N GLY A 503 15.63 -30.23 -10.19
CA GLY A 503 15.92 -31.15 -11.30
C GLY A 503 15.11 -30.94 -12.59
N GLY A 504 14.20 -29.95 -12.65
CA GLY A 504 13.57 -29.51 -13.90
C GLY A 504 14.41 -28.49 -14.66
N ALA A 505 14.19 -28.35 -15.98
CA ALA A 505 14.75 -27.26 -16.77
C ALA A 505 14.08 -25.93 -16.38
N GLY A 506 14.53 -25.32 -15.28
CA GLY A 506 14.05 -24.04 -14.78
C GLY A 506 14.83 -23.62 -13.53
N LEU A 507 15.14 -22.32 -13.42
CA LEU A 507 15.89 -21.74 -12.29
C LEU A 507 15.22 -22.07 -10.94
N GLU A 508 16.02 -22.23 -9.87
CA GLU A 508 15.56 -22.36 -8.48
C GLU A 508 14.90 -21.06 -7.93
N GLU A 509 14.24 -20.28 -8.78
CA GLU A 509 13.71 -18.97 -8.44
C GLU A 509 12.38 -19.08 -7.69
N VAL A 510 12.24 -18.24 -6.67
CA VAL A 510 11.00 -18.03 -5.93
C VAL A 510 10.13 -17.06 -6.73
N ILE A 511 8.90 -17.46 -7.01
CA ILE A 511 7.95 -16.68 -7.80
C ILE A 511 6.64 -16.50 -7.04
N SER A 512 5.92 -15.44 -7.39
CA SER A 512 4.55 -15.20 -6.95
C SER A 512 3.57 -15.29 -8.12
N LEU A 513 2.42 -15.91 -7.89
CA LEU A 513 1.33 -16.00 -8.87
C LEU A 513 0.09 -15.29 -8.32
N GLU A 514 -0.45 -14.38 -9.11
CA GLU A 514 -1.65 -13.62 -8.79
C GLU A 514 -2.54 -13.39 -10.04
N PRO A 515 -3.87 -13.19 -9.90
CA PRO A 515 -4.73 -12.87 -11.02
C PRO A 515 -4.32 -11.57 -11.74
N PHE A 516 -4.44 -11.55 -13.06
CA PHE A 516 -4.20 -10.34 -13.84
C PHE A 516 -5.28 -9.29 -13.60
N LEU A 517 -4.86 -8.04 -13.37
CA LEU A 517 -5.74 -6.89 -13.22
C LEU A 517 -5.77 -6.08 -14.51
N SER A 518 -6.92 -6.07 -15.18
CA SER A 518 -7.14 -5.25 -16.37
C SER A 518 -7.83 -3.94 -16.00
N GLY A 519 -7.20 -2.81 -16.33
CA GLY A 519 -7.75 -1.47 -16.15
C GLY A 519 -6.75 -0.49 -15.54
N ASP A 520 -7.23 0.71 -15.22
CA ASP A 520 -6.40 1.77 -14.66
C ASP A 520 -6.03 1.47 -13.20
N TYR A 521 -4.74 1.38 -12.94
CA TYR A 521 -4.22 1.17 -11.59
C TYR A 521 -4.24 2.47 -10.79
N VAL A 522 -4.93 2.47 -9.66
CA VAL A 522 -5.09 3.63 -8.76
C VAL A 522 -4.61 3.26 -7.37
N LYS A 523 -3.80 4.14 -6.79
CA LYS A 523 -3.48 4.15 -5.37
C LYS A 523 -4.40 5.13 -4.65
N TYR A 524 -5.21 4.65 -3.71
CA TYR A 524 -6.22 5.45 -2.99
C TYR A 524 -5.67 6.10 -1.73
N ASN A 525 -4.80 5.40 -1.00
CA ASN A 525 -3.97 5.94 0.07
C ASN A 525 -2.64 5.20 0.08
N ASN A 526 -1.69 5.68 0.88
CA ASN A 526 -0.44 4.97 1.13
C ASN A 526 -0.27 4.57 2.60
N ASN A 527 0.87 3.98 2.91
CA ASN A 527 1.25 3.57 4.27
C ASN A 527 1.81 4.71 5.15
N ALA A 528 1.85 5.95 4.66
CA ALA A 528 2.45 7.11 5.33
C ALA A 528 1.49 8.34 5.34
N GLY A 529 0.18 8.09 5.35
CA GLY A 529 -0.84 9.12 5.56
C GLY A 529 -1.25 9.91 4.31
N TRP A 530 -0.75 9.59 3.12
CA TRP A 530 -1.20 10.25 1.90
C TRP A 530 -2.55 9.70 1.44
N VAL A 531 -3.43 10.59 0.99
CA VAL A 531 -4.75 10.28 0.43
C VAL A 531 -4.81 10.85 -0.98
N ASN A 532 -5.25 10.02 -1.93
CA ASN A 532 -5.39 10.46 -3.31
C ASN A 532 -6.65 11.33 -3.47
N GLU A 533 -6.47 12.62 -3.73
CA GLU A 533 -7.55 13.56 -4.04
C GLU A 533 -7.94 13.53 -5.54
N ASP A 534 -7.04 13.08 -6.41
CA ASP A 534 -7.17 13.09 -7.87
C ASP A 534 -7.68 11.73 -8.40
N ILE A 535 -8.81 11.30 -7.87
CA ILE A 535 -9.44 10.02 -8.23
C ILE A 535 -10.07 10.10 -9.64
N PRO A 536 -9.95 9.05 -10.47
CA PRO A 536 -10.61 9.00 -11.79
C PRO A 536 -12.11 9.27 -11.73
N VAL A 537 -12.64 9.89 -12.78
CA VAL A 537 -14.08 10.19 -12.87
C VAL A 537 -14.90 8.92 -12.72
N GLY A 538 -15.89 8.94 -11.81
CA GLY A 538 -16.75 7.80 -11.51
C GLY A 538 -16.23 6.87 -10.41
N TRP A 539 -14.98 7.05 -9.93
CA TRP A 539 -14.37 6.16 -8.92
C TRP A 539 -14.46 6.70 -7.48
N LYS A 540 -15.29 7.71 -7.25
CA LYS A 540 -15.45 8.33 -5.92
C LYS A 540 -15.91 7.31 -4.86
N GLN A 541 -16.79 6.39 -5.22
CA GLN A 541 -17.31 5.39 -4.28
C GLN A 541 -16.23 4.38 -3.86
N GLU A 542 -15.33 4.05 -4.79
CA GLU A 542 -14.18 3.17 -4.59
C GLU A 542 -13.19 3.82 -3.62
N ALA A 543 -12.88 5.11 -3.83
CA ALA A 543 -12.02 5.88 -2.94
C ALA A 543 -12.61 6.03 -1.53
N GLU A 544 -13.91 6.34 -1.41
CA GLU A 544 -14.60 6.40 -0.12
C GLU A 544 -14.58 5.03 0.59
N ALA A 545 -14.82 3.95 -0.15
CA ALA A 545 -14.78 2.61 0.41
C ALA A 545 -13.36 2.24 0.87
N ALA A 546 -12.31 2.62 0.13
CA ALA A 546 -10.91 2.41 0.50
C ALA A 546 -10.56 3.10 1.83
N GLN A 547 -10.88 4.39 2.00
CA GLN A 547 -10.60 5.10 3.26
C GLN A 547 -11.39 4.52 4.43
N ALA A 548 -12.67 4.19 4.20
CA ALA A 548 -13.50 3.59 5.22
C ALA A 548 -13.07 2.17 5.60
N PHE A 549 -12.51 1.42 4.65
CA PHE A 549 -11.95 0.09 4.91
C PHE A 549 -10.73 0.18 5.84
N SER A 550 -9.79 1.09 5.56
CA SER A 550 -8.64 1.35 6.45
C SER A 550 -9.10 1.70 7.87
N HIS A 551 -10.04 2.64 8.01
CA HIS A 551 -10.61 3.00 9.32
C HIS A 551 -11.33 1.81 9.98
N PHE A 552 -12.13 1.05 9.23
CA PHE A 552 -12.82 -0.13 9.73
C PHE A 552 -11.84 -1.17 10.29
N THR A 553 -10.71 -1.42 9.63
CA THR A 553 -9.72 -2.40 10.12
C THR A 553 -9.15 -2.03 11.49
N PHE A 554 -8.92 -0.74 11.73
CA PHE A 554 -8.48 -0.22 13.03
C PHE A 554 -9.54 -0.45 14.11
N GLU A 555 -10.78 -0.09 13.83
CA GLU A 555 -11.85 -0.23 14.81
C GLU A 555 -12.24 -1.68 15.07
N ARG A 556 -12.37 -2.49 14.01
CA ARG A 556 -12.72 -3.93 14.08
C ARG A 556 -11.66 -4.74 14.82
N SER A 557 -10.40 -4.34 14.73
CA SER A 557 -9.29 -4.98 15.43
C SER A 557 -9.08 -4.48 16.86
N ARG A 558 -9.86 -3.48 17.31
CA ARG A 558 -9.69 -2.77 18.57
C ARG A 558 -8.30 -2.12 18.68
N GLY A 559 -7.89 -1.44 17.61
CA GLY A 559 -6.63 -0.70 17.52
C GLY A 559 -5.39 -1.58 17.40
N ARG A 560 -5.51 -2.87 17.07
CA ARG A 560 -4.36 -3.79 16.93
C ARG A 560 -3.75 -3.78 15.54
N PHE A 561 -4.56 -3.55 14.50
CA PHE A 561 -4.17 -3.56 13.10
C PHE A 561 -4.75 -2.35 12.37
N LEU A 562 -4.02 -1.81 11.40
CA LEU A 562 -4.53 -0.86 10.43
C LEU A 562 -4.02 -1.26 9.05
N VAL A 563 -4.95 -1.47 8.12
CA VAL A 563 -4.61 -1.74 6.72
C VAL A 563 -4.57 -0.43 5.95
N SER A 564 -3.45 -0.16 5.30
CA SER A 564 -3.17 1.03 4.48
C SER A 564 -2.57 0.59 3.14
N ASP A 565 -2.07 1.55 2.36
CA ASP A 565 -1.56 1.28 1.01
C ASP A 565 -2.62 0.64 0.10
N ILE A 566 -3.84 1.18 0.17
CA ILE A 566 -4.98 0.67 -0.57
C ILE A 566 -4.85 1.04 -2.05
N GLN A 567 -4.59 0.04 -2.90
CA GLN A 567 -4.30 0.24 -4.31
C GLN A 567 -4.75 -0.94 -5.18
N GLY A 568 -5.07 -0.67 -6.45
CA GLY A 568 -5.48 -1.69 -7.41
C GLY A 568 -6.32 -1.12 -8.54
N VAL A 569 -7.20 -1.95 -9.12
CA VAL A 569 -8.10 -1.55 -10.21
C VAL A 569 -9.54 -1.59 -9.71
N GLY A 570 -10.16 -0.42 -9.61
CA GLY A 570 -11.50 -0.25 -9.05
C GLY A 570 -11.55 -0.78 -7.62
N ARG A 571 -12.35 -1.83 -7.41
CA ARG A 571 -12.55 -2.49 -6.10
C ARG A 571 -11.70 -3.73 -5.88
N ILE A 572 -10.90 -4.12 -6.88
CA ILE A 572 -9.98 -5.26 -6.78
C ILE A 572 -8.59 -4.70 -6.45
N LEU A 573 -8.17 -4.97 -5.22
CA LEU A 573 -6.99 -4.38 -4.60
C LEU A 573 -5.85 -5.39 -4.50
N THR A 574 -4.61 -4.93 -4.43
CA THR A 574 -3.43 -5.76 -4.26
C THR A 574 -2.35 -5.03 -3.46
N ASP A 575 -1.33 -5.78 -3.03
CA ASP A 575 -0.14 -5.26 -2.34
C ASP A 575 -0.44 -4.25 -1.19
N PRO A 576 -1.32 -4.58 -0.20
CA PRO A 576 -1.61 -3.70 0.93
C PRO A 576 -0.48 -3.66 1.96
N ALA A 577 -0.43 -2.61 2.76
CA ALA A 577 0.41 -2.52 3.95
C ALA A 577 -0.41 -2.77 5.23
N ILE A 578 0.20 -3.45 6.21
CA ILE A 578 -0.38 -3.65 7.54
C ILE A 578 0.50 -2.98 8.58
N HIS A 579 -0.10 -2.09 9.36
CA HIS A 579 0.46 -1.56 10.58
C HIS A 579 -0.07 -2.34 11.78
N THR A 580 0.78 -2.65 12.75
CA THR A 580 0.37 -3.37 13.96
C THR A 580 1.09 -2.89 15.21
N ARG A 581 0.39 -2.96 16.36
CA ARG A 581 0.97 -2.69 17.68
C ARG A 581 1.99 -3.76 18.09
N ASP A 582 1.81 -4.98 17.59
CA ASP A 582 2.69 -6.09 17.90
C ASP A 582 3.94 -6.06 17.00
N ARG A 583 5.08 -5.70 17.59
CA ARG A 583 6.36 -5.60 16.87
C ARG A 583 6.90 -6.95 16.42
N HIS A 584 6.32 -8.06 16.87
CA HIS A 584 6.69 -9.41 16.43
C HIS A 584 5.89 -9.87 15.22
N ARG A 585 4.80 -9.18 14.87
CA ARG A 585 3.96 -9.52 13.72
C ARG A 585 4.37 -8.78 12.46
N PHE A 586 4.34 -9.50 11.33
CA PHE A 586 4.67 -8.96 10.01
C PHE A 586 6.04 -8.27 9.97
N LYS A 587 7.06 -8.90 10.55
CA LYS A 587 8.41 -8.34 10.67
C LYS A 587 9.15 -8.25 9.34
N LEU A 588 8.85 -9.14 8.39
CA LEU A 588 9.48 -9.15 7.07
C LEU A 588 8.87 -8.09 6.11
N ALA A 589 7.79 -7.44 6.54
CA ALA A 589 7.11 -6.39 5.79
C ALA A 589 7.72 -5.01 6.10
N GLY A 590 8.58 -4.50 5.20
CA GLY A 590 9.22 -3.19 5.33
C GLY A 590 8.25 -1.99 5.33
N THR A 591 6.99 -2.20 4.95
CA THR A 591 5.91 -1.20 4.94
C THR A 591 5.21 -1.03 6.30
N ASN A 592 5.49 -1.92 7.27
CA ASN A 592 4.91 -1.88 8.61
C ASN A 592 5.54 -0.77 9.47
N LEU A 593 4.86 0.38 9.56
CA LEU A 593 5.26 1.51 10.42
C LEU A 593 4.80 1.39 11.88
N ASN A 594 4.28 0.23 12.30
CA ASN A 594 3.69 0.00 13.62
C ASN A 594 2.71 1.10 14.05
N THR A 595 2.78 1.55 15.31
CA THR A 595 1.89 2.57 15.88
C THR A 595 2.01 3.94 15.20
N GLU A 596 3.16 4.24 14.60
CA GLU A 596 3.36 5.50 13.88
C GLU A 596 2.51 5.54 12.61
N GLY A 597 2.35 4.39 11.94
CA GLY A 597 1.44 4.27 10.79
C GLY A 597 -0.03 4.56 11.15
N PHE A 598 -0.45 4.27 12.39
CA PHE A 598 -1.78 4.63 12.85
C PHE A 598 -1.95 6.15 12.94
N LYS A 599 -0.99 6.82 13.56
CA LYS A 599 -0.97 8.29 13.69
C LYS A 599 -0.96 8.96 12.33
N LEU A 600 -0.13 8.47 11.40
CA LEU A 600 -0.05 8.99 10.03
C LEU A 600 -1.37 8.81 9.26
N PHE A 601 -2.05 7.67 9.41
CA PHE A 601 -3.37 7.49 8.81
C PHE A 601 -4.41 8.46 9.39
N PHE A 602 -4.52 8.53 10.72
CA PHE A 602 -5.53 9.38 11.35
C PHE A 602 -5.23 10.88 11.22
N LEU A 603 -3.99 11.26 10.89
CA LEU A 603 -3.61 12.64 10.61
C LEU A 603 -4.43 13.25 9.47
N THR A 604 -4.63 12.48 8.39
CA THR A 604 -5.28 12.94 7.15
C THR A 604 -6.65 12.31 6.92
N HIS A 605 -7.00 11.26 7.64
CA HIS A 605 -8.29 10.59 7.51
C HIS A 605 -9.46 11.49 7.94
N VAL A 606 -10.46 11.58 7.06
CA VAL A 606 -11.76 12.23 7.34
C VAL A 606 -12.87 11.20 7.13
N CYS A 607 -13.70 10.99 8.14
CA CYS A 607 -14.81 10.05 8.07
C CYS A 607 -15.81 10.42 6.97
N ASN A 608 -16.02 9.50 6.03
CA ASN A 608 -17.02 9.63 4.96
C ASN A 608 -18.34 8.90 5.31
N ASP A 609 -19.30 8.90 4.37
CA ASP A 609 -20.62 8.26 4.56
C ASP A 609 -20.52 6.77 4.92
N VAL A 610 -19.51 6.06 4.41
CA VAL A 610 -19.30 4.63 4.70
C VAL A 610 -18.83 4.44 6.14
N CYS A 611 -17.93 5.29 6.63
CA CYS A 611 -17.53 5.29 8.04
C CYS A 611 -18.73 5.53 8.96
N ARG A 612 -19.55 6.55 8.63
CA ARG A 612 -20.76 6.90 9.39
C ARG A 612 -21.78 5.78 9.37
N LYS A 613 -22.02 5.15 8.22
CA LYS A 613 -22.93 3.99 8.09
C LYS A 613 -22.46 2.79 8.90
N LEU A 614 -21.15 2.56 8.98
CA LEU A 614 -20.57 1.49 9.80
C LEU A 614 -20.56 1.85 11.29
N GLY A 615 -20.84 3.11 11.65
CA GLY A 615 -20.82 3.62 13.02
C GLY A 615 -19.42 3.59 13.63
N LEU A 616 -18.41 3.94 12.84
CA LEU A 616 -17.01 4.00 13.30
C LEU A 616 -16.81 5.23 14.18
N VAL A 617 -16.26 5.04 15.38
CA VAL A 617 -16.06 6.08 16.40
C VAL A 617 -14.59 6.47 16.58
N SER A 618 -13.64 5.65 16.12
CA SER A 618 -12.23 5.92 16.33
C SER A 618 -11.77 7.19 15.60
N ASN A 619 -10.94 7.98 16.28
CA ASN A 619 -10.59 9.33 15.83
C ASN A 619 -9.26 9.79 16.45
N LYS A 620 -8.77 10.96 16.02
CA LYS A 620 -7.51 11.56 16.48
C LYS A 620 -7.43 11.67 18.02
N SER A 621 -8.51 12.07 18.70
CA SER A 621 -8.52 12.26 20.16
C SER A 621 -8.26 10.95 20.93
N MET A 622 -8.75 9.81 20.43
CA MET A 622 -8.46 8.50 21.03
C MET A 622 -6.97 8.11 20.90
N LEU A 623 -6.32 8.51 19.81
CA LEU A 623 -4.87 8.33 19.64
C LEU A 623 -4.07 9.25 20.57
N THR A 624 -4.47 10.53 20.71
CA THR A 624 -3.81 11.49 21.60
C THR A 624 -3.88 11.06 23.06
N SER A 625 -5.07 10.70 23.53
CA SER A 625 -5.31 10.37 24.94
C SER A 625 -4.83 8.98 25.33
N GLY A 626 -4.64 8.09 24.35
CA GLY A 626 -4.42 6.66 24.59
C GLY A 626 -5.65 5.95 25.19
N SER A 627 -6.78 6.67 25.35
CA SER A 627 -8.04 6.14 25.88
C SER A 627 -8.91 5.69 24.72
N TYR A 628 -9.01 4.38 24.55
CA TYR A 628 -9.76 3.80 23.43
C TYR A 628 -11.11 3.26 23.88
N GLN A 629 -12.17 3.75 23.26
CA GLN A 629 -13.52 3.19 23.35
C GLN A 629 -13.87 2.55 22.01
N PHE A 630 -13.72 1.23 21.93
CA PHE A 630 -14.09 0.47 20.73
C PHE A 630 -15.45 -0.19 20.92
N ARG A 631 -16.13 -0.44 19.80
CA ARG A 631 -17.32 -1.30 19.79
C ARG A 631 -16.97 -2.70 20.32
N GLU A 632 -17.75 -3.17 21.29
CA GLU A 632 -17.53 -4.49 21.89
C GLU A 632 -17.95 -5.63 20.96
N THR A 633 -19.12 -5.51 20.31
CA THR A 633 -19.72 -6.57 19.48
C THR A 633 -19.96 -6.10 18.05
N TRP A 634 -19.63 -6.95 17.09
CA TRP A 634 -19.90 -6.72 15.67
C TRP A 634 -21.02 -7.66 15.20
N PRO A 635 -21.93 -7.20 14.33
CA PRO A 635 -22.94 -8.07 13.76
C PRO A 635 -22.29 -9.25 13.01
N SER A 636 -22.73 -10.48 13.28
CA SER A 636 -22.32 -11.63 12.49
C SER A 636 -22.99 -11.57 11.13
N VAL A 637 -22.19 -11.48 10.06
CA VAL A 637 -22.73 -11.45 8.70
C VAL A 637 -22.04 -12.52 7.85
N GLY A 638 -22.71 -13.67 7.70
CA GLY A 638 -22.24 -14.82 6.92
C GLY A 638 -22.71 -14.83 5.47
N ASN A 639 -22.97 -13.67 4.85
CA ASN A 639 -23.53 -13.60 3.50
C ASN A 639 -22.47 -13.50 2.39
N THR A 640 -21.18 -13.40 2.74
CA THR A 640 -20.05 -13.37 1.81
C THR A 640 -19.10 -14.54 2.05
N VAL A 641 -18.60 -15.14 0.99
CA VAL A 641 -17.58 -16.21 1.00
C VAL A 641 -16.59 -15.97 -0.14
N CYS A 642 -15.43 -16.62 -0.15
CA CYS A 642 -14.60 -16.60 -1.35
C CYS A 642 -14.93 -17.74 -2.30
N CYS A 643 -14.64 -17.52 -3.58
CA CYS A 643 -14.61 -18.55 -4.60
C CYS A 643 -13.64 -19.67 -4.16
N SER A 644 -14.09 -20.92 -4.29
CA SER A 644 -13.35 -22.11 -3.88
C SER A 644 -12.13 -22.40 -4.76
N ASN A 645 -12.02 -21.78 -5.94
CA ASN A 645 -10.75 -21.73 -6.65
C ASN A 645 -9.76 -20.87 -5.83
N LYS A 646 -8.76 -21.51 -5.21
CA LYS A 646 -7.76 -20.88 -4.34
C LYS A 646 -6.88 -19.85 -5.07
N LEU A 647 -6.71 -20.01 -6.37
CA LEU A 647 -5.96 -19.08 -7.22
C LEU A 647 -6.78 -17.83 -7.58
N CYS A 648 -8.11 -17.95 -7.60
CA CYS A 648 -9.01 -16.83 -7.86
C CYS A 648 -9.39 -16.10 -6.56
N GLY A 649 -9.88 -16.83 -5.56
CA GLY A 649 -10.24 -16.31 -4.23
C GLY A 649 -11.28 -15.19 -4.22
N ARG A 650 -11.92 -14.85 -5.35
CA ARG A 650 -12.88 -13.72 -5.47
C ARG A 650 -13.99 -13.81 -4.43
N ILE A 651 -14.28 -12.70 -3.76
CA ILE A 651 -15.39 -12.61 -2.80
C ILE A 651 -16.72 -12.63 -3.57
N VAL A 652 -17.61 -13.54 -3.17
CA VAL A 652 -18.95 -13.76 -3.73
C VAL A 652 -19.99 -13.75 -2.62
N ARG A 653 -21.24 -13.43 -2.96
CA ARG A 653 -22.35 -13.39 -2.01
C ARG A 653 -23.20 -14.66 -2.08
N LEU A 654 -23.59 -15.18 -0.91
CA LEU A 654 -24.48 -16.33 -0.79
C LEU A 654 -25.94 -16.00 -1.07
N ARG A 655 -26.37 -14.77 -0.77
CA ARG A 655 -27.73 -14.30 -1.04
C ARG A 655 -27.70 -12.96 -1.78
N PRO A 656 -28.60 -12.77 -2.74
CA PRO A 656 -28.73 -11.49 -3.44
C PRO A 656 -29.32 -10.38 -2.56
N ILE A 657 -29.02 -9.12 -2.91
CA ILE A 657 -29.57 -7.94 -2.24
C ILE A 657 -30.92 -7.60 -2.88
N GLY A 658 -32.02 -7.87 -2.18
CA GLY A 658 -33.38 -7.50 -2.61
C GLY A 658 -33.96 -8.39 -3.73
N ASN A 659 -35.20 -8.11 -4.12
CA ASN A 659 -35.99 -8.90 -5.07
C ASN A 659 -35.71 -8.56 -6.55
N SER A 660 -34.60 -7.88 -6.89
CA SER A 660 -34.38 -7.38 -8.26
C SER A 660 -33.58 -8.37 -9.11
N SER A 661 -34.13 -8.80 -10.24
CA SER A 661 -33.49 -9.60 -11.31
C SER A 661 -32.40 -8.83 -12.10
N SER A 662 -31.49 -8.13 -11.42
CA SER A 662 -30.49 -7.27 -12.07
C SER A 662 -29.23 -8.04 -12.53
N LEU A 663 -28.58 -7.57 -13.60
CA LEU A 663 -27.30 -8.09 -14.13
C LEU A 663 -26.20 -8.19 -13.05
N ARG A 664 -26.21 -7.27 -12.08
CA ARG A 664 -25.32 -7.27 -10.91
C ARG A 664 -25.44 -8.57 -10.10
N GLN A 665 -26.64 -9.11 -9.96
CA GLN A 665 -26.89 -10.33 -9.20
C GLN A 665 -26.27 -11.57 -9.85
N ALA A 666 -26.25 -11.62 -11.18
CA ALA A 666 -25.63 -12.72 -11.92
C ALA A 666 -24.10 -12.76 -11.76
N LEU A 667 -23.47 -11.58 -11.61
CA LEU A 667 -22.02 -11.43 -11.54
C LEU A 667 -21.44 -11.72 -10.13
N PHE A 668 -22.17 -11.38 -9.07
CA PHE A 668 -21.69 -11.48 -7.67
C PHE A 668 -22.31 -12.62 -6.85
N GLY A 669 -23.34 -13.30 -7.35
CA GLY A 669 -23.94 -14.45 -6.69
C GLY A 669 -23.05 -15.70 -6.77
N ALA A 670 -22.86 -16.37 -5.63
CA ALA A 670 -22.16 -17.64 -5.56
C ALA A 670 -22.90 -18.73 -6.37
N LYS A 671 -22.14 -19.49 -7.16
CA LYS A 671 -22.62 -20.67 -7.88
C LYS A 671 -22.28 -21.94 -7.13
N HIS A 672 -23.10 -22.96 -7.32
CA HIS A 672 -23.02 -24.24 -6.61
C HIS A 672 -23.02 -25.39 -7.59
N SER A 673 -22.26 -26.44 -7.25
CA SER A 673 -22.26 -27.70 -7.99
C SER A 673 -22.67 -28.83 -7.06
N ASP A 674 -23.65 -29.64 -7.47
CA ASP A 674 -24.05 -30.84 -6.74
C ASP A 674 -22.91 -31.88 -6.65
N ARG A 675 -21.94 -31.82 -7.57
CA ARG A 675 -20.76 -32.68 -7.60
C ARG A 675 -19.70 -32.27 -6.58
N PHE A 676 -19.64 -30.98 -6.22
CA PHE A 676 -18.68 -30.40 -5.29
C PHE A 676 -19.40 -29.63 -4.17
N PRO A 677 -20.18 -30.31 -3.34
CA PRO A 677 -20.93 -29.68 -2.25
C PRO A 677 -20.00 -29.01 -1.23
N GLY A 678 -20.42 -27.85 -0.74
CA GLY A 678 -19.63 -27.01 0.17
C GLY A 678 -18.62 -26.08 -0.54
N CYS A 679 -18.45 -26.23 -1.86
CA CYS A 679 -17.72 -25.27 -2.68
C CYS A 679 -18.65 -24.20 -3.24
N TYR A 680 -18.12 -22.98 -3.34
CA TYR A 680 -18.80 -21.80 -3.87
C TYR A 680 -17.96 -21.23 -5.01
N TRP A 681 -18.56 -20.94 -6.15
CA TRP A 681 -17.81 -20.53 -7.34
C TRP A 681 -18.27 -19.16 -7.82
N CYS A 682 -17.34 -18.35 -8.31
CA CYS A 682 -17.70 -17.11 -9.00
C CYS A 682 -18.17 -17.38 -10.43
N HIS A 683 -18.73 -16.36 -11.09
CA HIS A 683 -19.26 -16.49 -12.46
C HIS A 683 -18.20 -16.90 -13.49
N ALA A 684 -16.92 -16.62 -13.25
CA ALA A 684 -15.82 -16.95 -14.17
C ALA A 684 -15.30 -18.39 -13.97
N CYS A 685 -15.17 -18.84 -12.72
CA CYS A 685 -14.66 -20.19 -12.42
C CYS A 685 -15.70 -21.30 -12.62
N PHE A 686 -17.00 -21.00 -12.45
CA PHE A 686 -18.03 -22.03 -12.51
C PHE A 686 -18.16 -22.70 -13.90
N PRO A 687 -18.15 -21.98 -15.04
CA PRO A 687 -18.17 -22.61 -16.36
C PRO A 687 -16.92 -23.47 -16.65
N GLN A 688 -15.76 -23.07 -16.15
CA GLN A 688 -14.51 -23.83 -16.29
C GLN A 688 -14.56 -25.14 -15.49
N LEU A 689 -15.19 -25.14 -14.32
CA LEU A 689 -15.44 -26.35 -13.54
C LEU A 689 -16.29 -27.37 -14.31
N GLU A 690 -17.34 -26.92 -15.00
CA GLU A 690 -18.25 -27.80 -15.74
C GLU A 690 -17.62 -28.34 -17.04
N SER A 691 -16.89 -27.50 -17.77
CA SER A 691 -16.27 -27.86 -19.05
C SER A 691 -15.02 -28.73 -18.92
N SER A 692 -14.35 -28.72 -17.76
CA SER A 692 -13.11 -29.48 -17.51
C SER A 692 -13.30 -30.91 -17.02
N ILE A 693 -14.54 -31.41 -17.02
CA ILE A 693 -14.84 -32.79 -16.60
C ILE A 693 -14.47 -33.74 -17.74
N VAL A 694 -13.48 -34.59 -17.47
CA VAL A 694 -12.98 -35.61 -18.40
C VAL A 694 -13.17 -37.02 -17.82
N LYS A 695 -13.17 -38.03 -18.68
CA LYS A 695 -13.06 -39.43 -18.29
C LYS A 695 -11.59 -39.87 -18.43
N LEU A 696 -11.04 -40.45 -17.38
CA LEU A 696 -9.70 -41.03 -17.37
C LEU A 696 -9.78 -42.53 -17.08
N THR A 697 -8.86 -43.29 -17.64
CA THR A 697 -8.62 -44.69 -17.27
C THR A 697 -7.83 -44.73 -15.97
N CYS A 698 -8.32 -45.49 -15.00
CA CYS A 698 -7.68 -45.66 -13.69
C CYS A 698 -6.37 -46.46 -13.81
N GLU A 699 -5.28 -45.90 -13.31
CA GLU A 699 -3.94 -46.54 -13.26
C GLU A 699 -3.73 -47.45 -12.04
N GLY A 700 -4.71 -47.54 -11.14
CA GLY A 700 -4.59 -48.35 -9.93
C GLY A 700 -4.65 -49.86 -10.22
N PRO A 701 -4.21 -50.69 -9.26
CA PRO A 701 -4.05 -52.14 -9.46
C PRO A 701 -5.38 -52.82 -9.79
N GLY A 702 -5.44 -53.57 -10.90
CA GLY A 702 -6.63 -54.32 -11.33
C GLY A 702 -7.02 -54.06 -12.79
N PRO A 703 -8.21 -54.54 -13.23
CA PRO A 703 -8.70 -54.25 -14.57
C PRO A 703 -8.98 -52.75 -14.76
N GLY A 704 -8.46 -52.21 -15.85
CA GLY A 704 -8.63 -50.79 -16.20
C GLY A 704 -10.10 -50.42 -16.30
N HIS A 705 -10.51 -49.39 -15.57
CA HIS A 705 -11.86 -48.86 -15.60
C HIS A 705 -11.83 -47.34 -15.68
N GLU A 706 -12.87 -46.74 -16.23
CA GLU A 706 -12.95 -45.29 -16.37
C GLU A 706 -13.55 -44.62 -15.12
N PHE A 707 -13.04 -43.44 -14.78
CA PHE A 707 -13.63 -42.56 -13.79
C PHE A 707 -13.67 -41.12 -14.30
N GLN A 708 -14.61 -40.32 -13.79
CA GLN A 708 -14.71 -38.91 -14.12
C GLN A 708 -13.91 -38.05 -13.14
N VAL A 709 -13.19 -37.07 -13.66
CA VAL A 709 -12.45 -36.08 -12.86
C VAL A 709 -12.54 -34.70 -13.52
N SER A 710 -12.59 -33.63 -12.71
CA SER A 710 -12.43 -32.26 -13.21
C SER A 710 -10.99 -31.84 -13.01
N LYS A 711 -10.27 -31.59 -14.10
CA LYS A 711 -8.87 -31.15 -14.03
C LYS A 711 -8.75 -29.77 -13.37
N PHE A 712 -9.61 -28.84 -13.79
CA PHE A 712 -9.72 -27.50 -13.20
C PHE A 712 -10.00 -27.56 -11.69
N PHE A 713 -10.89 -28.45 -11.23
CA PHE A 713 -11.15 -28.58 -9.80
C PHE A 713 -9.87 -28.91 -9.03
N HIS A 714 -9.10 -29.91 -9.47
CA HIS A 714 -7.87 -30.29 -8.78
C HIS A 714 -6.82 -29.17 -8.80
N GLU A 715 -6.59 -28.54 -9.96
CA GLU A 715 -5.67 -27.39 -10.07
C GLU A 715 -6.11 -26.23 -9.16
N SER A 716 -7.41 -25.93 -9.13
CA SER A 716 -7.97 -24.85 -8.30
C SER A 716 -7.79 -25.09 -6.79
N GLN A 717 -7.53 -26.33 -6.39
CA GLN A 717 -7.21 -26.72 -5.00
C GLN A 717 -5.69 -26.85 -4.76
N GLY A 718 -4.86 -26.50 -5.75
CA GLY A 718 -3.41 -26.63 -5.72
C GLY A 718 -2.91 -28.07 -5.86
N ARG A 719 -3.69 -28.96 -6.46
CA ARG A 719 -3.38 -30.39 -6.55
C ARG A 719 -3.24 -30.85 -7.99
N VAL A 720 -2.36 -31.82 -8.20
CA VAL A 720 -2.24 -32.50 -9.49
C VAL A 720 -3.52 -33.30 -9.77
N THR A 721 -3.92 -33.32 -11.04
CA THR A 721 -5.02 -34.19 -11.48
C THR A 721 -4.65 -35.64 -11.19
N PRO A 722 -5.47 -36.37 -10.44
CA PRO A 722 -5.12 -37.72 -10.07
C PRO A 722 -5.32 -38.72 -11.20
N ARG A 723 -4.45 -39.73 -11.22
CA ARG A 723 -4.45 -40.80 -12.23
C ARG A 723 -5.23 -42.06 -11.83
N GLU A 724 -5.51 -42.23 -10.54
CA GLU A 724 -6.25 -43.37 -10.02
C GLU A 724 -7.65 -43.00 -9.55
N CYS A 725 -8.58 -43.96 -9.56
CA CYS A 725 -9.92 -43.78 -9.01
C CYS A 725 -9.88 -43.64 -7.48
N LEU A 726 -10.99 -43.19 -6.88
CA LEU A 726 -11.09 -43.01 -5.43
C LEU A 726 -10.91 -44.31 -4.64
N MET A 727 -11.39 -45.43 -5.17
CA MET A 727 -11.31 -46.72 -4.47
C MET A 727 -9.84 -47.15 -4.28
N HIS A 728 -9.01 -47.00 -5.31
CA HIS A 728 -7.59 -47.33 -5.23
C HIS A 728 -6.82 -46.35 -4.35
N ARG A 729 -7.20 -45.06 -4.35
CA ARG A 729 -6.58 -44.06 -3.46
C ARG A 729 -6.94 -44.17 -1.99
N GLU A 730 -8.05 -44.82 -1.64
CA GLU A 730 -8.46 -45.03 -0.25
C GLU A 730 -7.81 -46.29 0.37
N ASP A 731 -7.27 -47.22 -0.43
CA ASP A 731 -6.66 -48.48 0.04
C ASP A 731 -5.16 -48.36 0.43
N ASP A 732 -4.47 -47.29 0.03
CA ASP A 732 -3.03 -47.07 0.29
C ASP A 732 -2.64 -46.63 1.74
N GLY A 733 -3.49 -46.88 2.75
CA GLY A 733 -3.02 -46.98 4.13
C GLY A 733 -3.72 -46.14 5.21
N VAL A 734 -3.93 -46.80 6.34
CA VAL A 734 -4.74 -46.42 7.50
C VAL A 734 -3.96 -45.58 8.53
N SER A 735 -4.56 -44.50 9.04
CA SER A 735 -4.71 -44.25 10.49
C SER A 735 -5.60 -43.03 10.79
N LYS A 736 -6.46 -43.17 11.79
CA LYS A 736 -7.40 -42.18 12.30
C LYS A 736 -6.65 -41.07 13.04
N GLY A 737 -6.82 -39.81 12.64
CA GLY A 737 -6.47 -38.68 13.52
C GLY A 737 -6.42 -37.33 12.81
N SER A 738 -6.97 -36.31 13.48
CA SER A 738 -6.79 -34.88 13.23
C SER A 738 -7.68 -34.20 12.17
N VAL A 739 -8.07 -32.96 12.47
CA VAL A 739 -9.31 -32.27 12.05
C VAL A 739 -9.03 -31.26 10.94
N SER A 740 -9.60 -31.49 9.75
CA SER A 740 -10.01 -30.46 8.77
C SER A 740 -10.83 -31.06 7.60
N GLY A 741 -10.79 -32.39 7.40
CA GLY A 741 -11.56 -33.10 6.36
C GLY A 741 -13.07 -33.31 6.63
N ARG A 742 -13.74 -32.47 7.43
CA ARG A 742 -15.17 -32.69 7.77
C ARG A 742 -16.12 -32.52 6.57
N ASN A 743 -15.76 -31.75 5.55
CA ASN A 743 -16.60 -31.62 4.35
C ASN A 743 -16.44 -32.76 3.35
N LEU A 744 -15.28 -33.41 3.21
CA LEU A 744 -15.16 -34.54 2.28
C LEU A 744 -15.88 -35.79 2.81
N ARG A 745 -15.76 -36.12 4.11
CA ARG A 745 -16.35 -37.36 4.67
C ARG A 745 -17.89 -37.42 4.58
N GLY A 746 -18.59 -36.29 4.66
CA GLY A 746 -20.06 -36.23 4.55
C GLY A 746 -20.58 -36.33 3.12
N VAL A 747 -19.77 -35.92 2.15
CA VAL A 747 -20.11 -35.77 0.74
C VAL A 747 -20.16 -37.12 0.02
N TRP A 748 -19.20 -37.99 0.30
CA TRP A 748 -19.10 -39.31 -0.36
C TRP A 748 -20.04 -40.38 0.23
N LYS A 749 -20.45 -40.24 1.50
CA LYS A 749 -21.52 -41.10 2.06
C LYS A 749 -22.84 -40.93 1.31
N LYS A 750 -23.20 -39.72 0.87
CA LYS A 750 -24.43 -39.48 0.08
C LYS A 750 -24.35 -40.06 -1.34
N MET A 751 -23.17 -40.10 -1.98
CA MET A 751 -22.98 -40.77 -3.28
C MET A 751 -23.18 -42.29 -3.21
N LYS A 752 -22.72 -42.98 -2.15
CA LYS A 752 -23.01 -44.42 -1.97
C LYS A 752 -24.52 -44.72 -1.87
N PHE A 753 -25.32 -43.80 -1.32
CA PHE A 753 -26.78 -43.95 -1.25
C PHE A 753 -27.51 -43.61 -2.56
N ALA A 754 -27.06 -42.60 -3.32
CA ALA A 754 -27.66 -42.24 -4.60
C ALA A 754 -27.45 -43.32 -5.68
N THR A 755 -26.27 -43.95 -5.69
CA THR A 755 -25.92 -45.03 -6.63
C THR A 755 -26.70 -46.33 -6.32
N LYS A 756 -26.93 -46.65 -5.04
CA LYS A 756 -27.79 -47.78 -4.63
C LYS A 756 -29.28 -47.58 -4.93
N LYS A 757 -29.78 -46.34 -4.91
CA LYS A 757 -31.18 -46.05 -5.28
C LYS A 757 -31.44 -46.21 -6.78
N LYS A 758 -30.51 -45.79 -7.64
CA LYS A 758 -30.63 -46.02 -9.11
C LYS A 758 -30.51 -47.49 -9.50
N ALA A 759 -29.63 -48.27 -8.83
CA ALA A 759 -29.49 -49.71 -9.10
C ALA A 759 -30.67 -50.57 -8.59
N LYS A 760 -31.46 -50.09 -7.61
CA LYS A 760 -32.68 -50.77 -7.15
C LYS A 760 -33.92 -50.43 -7.99
N MET A 761 -33.93 -49.30 -8.71
CA MET A 761 -35.05 -48.93 -9.59
C MET A 761 -34.93 -49.52 -11.01
N SER A 762 -33.76 -49.99 -11.44
CA SER A 762 -33.57 -50.64 -12.76
C SER A 762 -33.75 -52.17 -12.74
N LYS A 763 -34.25 -52.74 -11.63
CA LYS A 763 -34.59 -54.16 -11.50
C LYS A 763 -36.09 -54.41 -11.22
N ALA A 764 -36.90 -53.37 -11.38
CA ALA A 764 -38.36 -53.42 -11.26
C ALA A 764 -38.99 -52.62 -12.41
N THR A 765 -38.77 -53.11 -13.63
CA THR A 765 -39.58 -52.91 -14.84
C THR A 765 -39.32 -54.09 -15.74
#